data_AF-A0A1H0G713-F1
#
_entry.id   AF-A0A1H0G713-F1
#
_cell.length_a   1.000
_cell.length_b   1.000
_cell.length_c   1.000
_cell.angle_alpha   90.00
_cell.angle_beta   90.00
_cell.angle_gamma   90.00
#
_symmetry.space_group_name_H-M   'P 1'
#
loop_
_entity.id
_entity.type
_entity.pdbx_description
1 polymer ?
#
loop_
_entity_poly.entity_id
_entity_poly.type
_entity_poly.pdbx_seq_one_letter_code
_entity_poly.pdbx_strand_id
1 'polypeptide(L)'
;MKYKPFLSTMLAATMLMPTTTVLANEQQSSDTPVTEATSSDSQKVLHPVIHEEKETTSIALGLTLTQIDRFDVAGWLRADVMKANLSENTLSTHLLTPGNVTDKAPISEQMEESGATAGVNGDFFDISNTNAPIGTMVQDGKLMKSGNGRTYASVSNDRIGSIAHALLKGEVKTDVGSWTLDGINQPTVYVNETVMYTSAWGEASRTHMMTGSDHYTEVLIRDQQVVEILSNQVYNQPLEKNETLIVGKGEQAFPLKELAVGDQVQVSYSTSPDYQDMKFAIGGSAQLLKDGEINTSDNGDRHPRTAVGFSEDGKEMILVTIDGRQTDSRGMTMLELAHFMKEQGAYNALNLDGGGSSTLVARELGKDNLNVFNSPSDGSERAVPNGIGIYSTASTGDLDGFNIETDSTRVFKGFSRVFQASGYDTAYAPIDIDQTDVKWQGGNAGSFDGNIFTAKHAGENQVRAKYRGDDTYKDIQVLGEPVELAIEPFQMGLEKGETTTFMVTGKDEEGYETHLEPRDVQLTYNQDQLKINPNKDGSFTIQALVDSGASIVKAEAGELSTNLGITIGLKTEMAETFDEKSNPWTVFKYPSSVGAELNYINNHLTDGNALRLDYDFTTTTRTRAAYMFPPDRRLEMNGDVKKIGVNVYGSEGNGHWLRARVKDSNNVYHTLNLDYSVDWDGWKYVEAELPNGVEYPVVLDRIYLVETDRNKQDKGSIIIDDIQAKVAQKLEMPEEEKTEDPLILDYGQLPEEDWQFAVISDMQLISANEDSKEIQNSEEVLQAINEQDVDFVLFNGDVVDFDTDEEYQFAKDLIEENLDKPYYVAPGNHEVYGSGNLDNFKEFFGPDHQVFDHKGTRFIQINTSKGGLRISNAEQWFTIKSALDEAEKDPTINNVFVYGHHPLEDPLPDAAHALSDQKEADLLEDWLTDYREDSGKPAMVMSAHASLVNLDRRDGIPYMITGPIGKGTYGAPDDGGFFNYAVMSIDPDYQPDHRLHHPSYQGLEKNPWIHADIRPILQDVTVDQTIYPLNETVEVELTGHQSAGWEFPLDYPATIRYEGSENLLISEEGTKNTDATAVFNREDQTITFLKEGKVSLTVKAGDYKETFEFAAE
;
A
#
# COMPACT_ATOMS: atom_id res chain seq x y z
N MET A 1 -32.68 -12.13 51.85
CA MET A 1 -32.95 -11.71 50.46
C MET A 1 -31.64 -11.84 49.70
N LYS A 2 -31.64 -12.62 48.62
CA LYS A 2 -30.48 -12.99 47.80
C LYS A 2 -30.90 -12.86 46.34
N TYR A 3 -30.11 -12.17 45.52
CA TYR A 3 -29.92 -12.51 44.11
C TYR A 3 -28.50 -12.13 43.69
N LYS A 4 -27.88 -13.03 42.92
CA LYS A 4 -26.51 -13.03 42.38
C LYS A 4 -26.57 -12.77 40.86
N PRO A 5 -25.47 -12.35 40.22
CA PRO A 5 -25.16 -12.64 38.82
C PRO A 5 -24.09 -13.74 38.65
N PHE A 6 -24.13 -14.46 37.53
CA PHE A 6 -23.11 -15.35 36.93
C PHE A 6 -23.29 -15.22 35.40
N LEU A 7 -22.27 -14.74 34.67
CA LEU A 7 -21.27 -15.50 33.89
C LEU A 7 -21.84 -16.22 32.65
N SER A 8 -21.45 -15.78 31.46
CA SER A 8 -21.68 -16.47 30.18
C SER A 8 -20.35 -16.99 29.63
N THR A 9 -20.38 -18.18 29.04
CA THR A 9 -19.21 -18.95 28.59
C THR A 9 -19.47 -19.39 27.14
N MET A 10 -18.53 -19.10 26.25
CA MET A 10 -18.41 -19.75 24.94
C MET A 10 -17.77 -21.13 25.09
N LEU A 11 -18.29 -22.15 24.38
CA LEU A 11 -17.47 -23.26 23.89
C LEU A 11 -18.09 -23.91 22.64
N ALA A 12 -17.20 -24.25 21.71
CA ALA A 12 -17.42 -24.87 20.41
C ALA A 12 -17.94 -26.32 20.46
N ALA A 13 -18.57 -26.77 19.37
CA ALA A 13 -18.84 -28.18 19.10
C ALA A 13 -18.70 -28.52 17.60
N THR A 14 -17.78 -29.43 17.32
CA THR A 14 -17.67 -30.24 16.10
C THR A 14 -18.73 -31.34 16.10
N MET A 15 -19.41 -31.61 14.97
CA MET A 15 -20.19 -32.84 14.80
C MET A 15 -20.05 -33.46 13.40
N LEU A 16 -19.93 -34.80 13.46
CA LEU A 16 -19.86 -35.77 12.38
C LEU A 16 -21.18 -35.89 11.62
N MET A 17 -21.09 -36.11 10.30
CA MET A 17 -22.22 -36.55 9.46
C MET A 17 -22.46 -38.06 9.58
N PRO A 18 -23.71 -38.54 9.64
CA PRO A 18 -24.03 -39.95 9.47
C PRO A 18 -24.41 -40.27 8.02
N THR A 19 -23.91 -41.41 7.56
CA THR A 19 -24.35 -42.14 6.36
C THR A 19 -25.69 -42.84 6.60
N THR A 20 -26.65 -42.73 5.67
CA THR A 20 -27.71 -43.73 5.46
C THR A 20 -28.07 -43.85 3.97
N THR A 21 -27.86 -45.05 3.42
CA THR A 21 -28.38 -45.53 2.13
C THR A 21 -29.68 -46.32 2.34
N VAL A 22 -30.77 -46.03 1.58
CA VAL A 22 -31.76 -47.03 1.12
C VAL A 22 -32.48 -46.56 -0.19
N LEU A 23 -32.19 -47.30 -1.28
CA LEU A 23 -33.01 -47.84 -2.39
C LEU A 23 -34.18 -47.08 -3.08
N ALA A 24 -34.19 -47.27 -4.41
CA ALA A 24 -35.12 -46.79 -5.45
C ALA A 24 -36.51 -47.47 -5.48
N ASN A 25 -37.57 -46.79 -5.98
CA ASN A 25 -38.06 -46.83 -7.38
C ASN A 25 -39.54 -46.36 -7.53
N GLU A 26 -39.90 -45.94 -8.76
CA GLU A 26 -41.23 -45.84 -9.43
C GLU A 26 -42.15 -44.58 -9.34
N GLN A 27 -42.22 -43.89 -10.50
CA GLN A 27 -43.36 -43.31 -11.27
C GLN A 27 -44.68 -42.92 -10.56
N GLN A 28 -45.17 -41.67 -10.74
CA GLN A 28 -46.16 -41.25 -11.77
C GLN A 28 -46.78 -39.84 -11.51
N SER A 29 -46.74 -38.98 -12.54
CA SER A 29 -47.48 -37.72 -12.89
C SER A 29 -48.41 -36.96 -11.91
N SER A 30 -48.31 -35.62 -11.87
CA SER A 30 -49.26 -34.69 -12.55
C SER A 30 -48.99 -33.19 -12.29
N ASP A 31 -48.83 -32.46 -13.41
CA ASP A 31 -49.01 -31.03 -13.76
C ASP A 31 -49.24 -29.93 -12.70
N THR A 32 -48.35 -28.92 -12.68
CA THR A 32 -48.64 -27.49 -12.97
C THR A 32 -47.31 -26.69 -13.10
N PRO A 33 -47.28 -25.53 -13.79
CA PRO A 33 -46.28 -25.20 -14.79
C PRO A 33 -45.00 -24.57 -14.23
N VAL A 34 -43.87 -25.03 -14.72
CA VAL A 34 -42.57 -24.35 -14.62
C VAL A 34 -42.63 -23.15 -15.57
N THR A 35 -42.66 -21.95 -15.01
CA THR A 35 -42.24 -20.73 -15.72
C THR A 35 -40.77 -20.90 -16.10
N GLU A 36 -40.51 -20.84 -17.40
CA GLU A 36 -39.18 -20.75 -17.99
C GLU A 36 -38.41 -19.63 -17.29
N ALA A 37 -37.41 -20.00 -16.47
CA ALA A 37 -36.31 -19.10 -16.16
C ALA A 37 -35.50 -18.97 -17.46
N THR A 38 -35.73 -17.86 -18.16
CA THR A 38 -34.95 -17.43 -19.31
C THR A 38 -33.47 -17.39 -18.96
N SER A 39 -32.65 -17.90 -19.88
CA SER A 39 -31.20 -18.03 -19.84
C SER A 39 -30.46 -16.68 -19.92
N SER A 40 -30.63 -15.78 -18.95
CA SER A 40 -29.95 -14.47 -18.96
C SER A 40 -28.88 -14.25 -17.88
N ASP A 41 -28.64 -15.19 -16.97
CA ASP A 41 -27.73 -14.94 -15.83
C ASP A 41 -26.27 -15.35 -16.03
N SER A 42 -25.88 -15.89 -17.19
CA SER A 42 -24.47 -16.23 -17.47
C SER A 42 -23.63 -15.06 -18.02
N GLN A 43 -24.15 -13.82 -18.02
CA GLN A 43 -23.44 -12.62 -18.48
C GLN A 43 -23.01 -11.67 -17.34
N LYS A 44 -23.31 -11.99 -16.07
CA LYS A 44 -23.15 -11.09 -14.91
C LYS A 44 -21.82 -11.19 -14.16
N VAL A 45 -20.73 -11.58 -14.83
CA VAL A 45 -19.42 -11.77 -14.17
C VAL A 45 -18.43 -10.64 -14.48
N LEU A 46 -18.70 -9.84 -15.52
CA LEU A 46 -17.88 -8.66 -15.80
C LEU A 46 -18.33 -7.51 -14.90
N HIS A 47 -17.43 -7.11 -14.01
CA HIS A 47 -17.57 -5.89 -13.23
C HIS A 47 -17.49 -4.68 -14.18
N PRO A 48 -18.41 -3.71 -14.08
CA PRO A 48 -18.27 -2.44 -14.79
C PRO A 48 -16.93 -1.79 -14.47
N VAL A 49 -16.18 -1.46 -15.51
CA VAL A 49 -14.90 -0.77 -15.41
C VAL A 49 -15.16 0.71 -15.14
N ILE A 50 -14.55 1.22 -14.08
CA ILE A 50 -14.60 2.63 -13.67
C ILE A 50 -13.48 3.40 -14.36
N HIS A 51 -12.26 2.87 -14.28
CA HIS A 51 -11.06 3.45 -14.89
C HIS A 51 -10.18 2.35 -15.48
N GLU A 52 -9.50 2.66 -16.58
CA GLU A 52 -8.55 1.74 -17.18
C GLU A 52 -7.47 2.48 -17.96
N GLU A 53 -6.22 2.20 -17.59
CA GLU A 53 -5.04 2.63 -18.30
C GLU A 53 -4.33 1.45 -18.95
N LYS A 54 -3.81 1.68 -20.16
CA LYS A 54 -3.08 0.67 -20.92
C LYS A 54 -1.87 1.29 -21.61
N GLU A 55 -0.70 0.73 -21.35
CA GLU A 55 0.52 1.04 -22.09
C GLU A 55 0.96 -0.19 -22.89
N THR A 56 1.30 -0.02 -24.18
CA THR A 56 1.76 -1.13 -25.03
C THR A 56 3.11 -0.83 -25.65
N THR A 57 4.08 -1.70 -25.37
CA THR A 57 5.46 -1.58 -25.83
C THR A 57 5.85 -2.76 -26.72
N SER A 58 6.58 -2.49 -27.80
CA SER A 58 7.19 -3.53 -28.64
C SER A 58 8.50 -3.99 -28.02
N ILE A 59 8.61 -5.27 -27.67
CA ILE A 59 9.80 -5.85 -27.03
C ILE A 59 10.75 -6.42 -28.07
N ALA A 60 10.21 -6.99 -29.15
CA ALA A 60 10.92 -7.46 -30.32
C ALA A 60 9.97 -7.50 -31.52
N LEU A 61 10.50 -7.70 -32.74
CA LEU A 61 9.65 -7.92 -33.92
C LEU A 61 8.66 -9.07 -33.67
N GLY A 62 7.36 -8.78 -33.74
CA GLY A 62 6.28 -9.76 -33.49
C GLY A 62 6.02 -10.07 -32.01
N LEU A 63 6.59 -9.30 -31.06
CA LEU A 63 6.42 -9.47 -29.62
C LEU A 63 6.06 -8.14 -28.94
N THR A 64 4.89 -8.07 -28.33
CA THR A 64 4.42 -6.87 -27.60
C THR A 64 4.09 -7.21 -26.15
N LEU A 65 4.26 -6.23 -25.26
CA LEU A 65 3.83 -6.27 -23.86
C LEU A 65 2.86 -5.11 -23.61
N THR A 66 1.68 -5.43 -23.09
CA THR A 66 0.69 -4.46 -22.65
C THR A 66 0.54 -4.52 -21.14
N GLN A 67 0.80 -3.42 -20.44
CA GLN A 67 0.56 -3.27 -19.01
C GLN A 67 -0.81 -2.60 -18.83
N ILE A 68 -1.61 -3.09 -17.88
CA ILE A 68 -3.00 -2.67 -17.67
C ILE A 68 -3.22 -2.44 -16.18
N ASP A 69 -3.58 -1.21 -15.83
CA ASP A 69 -4.18 -0.87 -14.54
C ASP A 69 -5.68 -0.65 -14.74
N ARG A 70 -6.49 -1.47 -14.09
CA ARG A 70 -7.95 -1.43 -14.20
C ARG A 70 -8.56 -1.27 -12.83
N PHE A 71 -9.44 -0.30 -12.69
CA PHE A 71 -10.30 -0.14 -11.53
C PHE A 71 -11.73 -0.46 -11.92
N ASP A 72 -12.35 -1.42 -11.22
CA ASP A 72 -13.74 -1.79 -11.41
C ASP A 72 -14.50 -1.79 -10.08
N VAL A 73 -15.82 -2.01 -10.11
CA VAL A 73 -16.65 -2.00 -8.89
C VAL A 73 -16.20 -3.02 -7.82
N ALA A 74 -15.37 -4.00 -8.17
CA ALA A 74 -14.79 -4.96 -7.24
C ALA A 74 -13.40 -4.58 -6.72
N GLY A 75 -12.76 -3.53 -7.26
CA GLY A 75 -11.48 -2.95 -6.81
C GLY A 75 -10.40 -2.96 -7.90
N TRP A 76 -9.19 -2.55 -7.52
CA TRP A 76 -8.03 -2.47 -8.40
C TRP A 76 -7.56 -3.83 -8.92
N LEU A 77 -7.05 -3.81 -10.15
CA LEU A 77 -6.49 -4.95 -10.86
C LEU A 77 -5.28 -4.48 -11.68
N ARG A 78 -4.12 -5.08 -11.41
CA ARG A 78 -2.92 -4.94 -12.25
C ARG A 78 -2.71 -6.20 -13.07
N ALA A 79 -2.56 -6.02 -14.39
CA ALA A 79 -2.40 -7.12 -15.35
C ALA A 79 -1.35 -6.79 -16.41
N ASP A 80 -0.60 -7.80 -16.84
CA ASP A 80 0.36 -7.70 -17.95
C ASP A 80 0.01 -8.75 -19.02
N VAL A 81 -0.01 -8.33 -20.27
CA VAL A 81 -0.41 -9.14 -21.42
C VAL A 81 0.69 -9.12 -22.48
N MET A 82 1.33 -10.27 -22.68
CA MET A 82 2.35 -10.44 -23.70
C MET A 82 1.81 -11.21 -24.89
N LYS A 83 1.96 -10.66 -26.09
CA LYS A 83 1.50 -11.29 -27.34
C LYS A 83 2.68 -11.58 -28.26
N ALA A 84 2.79 -12.83 -28.69
CA ALA A 84 3.86 -13.31 -29.54
C ALA A 84 3.31 -13.91 -30.83
N ASN A 85 3.71 -13.34 -31.97
CA ASN A 85 3.40 -13.85 -33.30
C ASN A 85 4.32 -15.04 -33.64
N LEU A 86 3.79 -16.24 -33.52
CA LEU A 86 4.47 -17.50 -33.85
C LEU A 86 4.73 -17.68 -35.35
N SER A 87 4.26 -16.78 -36.22
CA SER A 87 4.65 -16.79 -37.63
C SER A 87 5.91 -15.95 -37.91
N GLU A 88 6.37 -15.12 -36.96
CA GLU A 88 7.56 -14.28 -37.16
C GLU A 88 8.84 -15.09 -37.03
N ASN A 89 9.54 -15.37 -38.14
CA ASN A 89 10.66 -16.33 -38.19
C ASN A 89 11.84 -16.02 -37.26
N THR A 90 11.97 -14.79 -36.81
CA THR A 90 13.00 -14.41 -35.83
C THR A 90 12.63 -14.70 -34.38
N LEU A 91 11.37 -15.04 -34.10
CA LEU A 91 10.88 -15.43 -32.78
C LEU A 91 10.83 -16.95 -32.62
N SER A 92 11.32 -17.44 -31.49
CA SER A 92 11.15 -18.84 -31.07
C SER A 92 10.71 -18.91 -29.62
N THR A 93 10.02 -19.99 -29.26
CA THR A 93 9.54 -20.24 -27.90
C THR A 93 10.06 -21.57 -27.38
N HIS A 94 10.52 -21.57 -26.13
CA HIS A 94 11.09 -22.72 -25.46
C HIS A 94 10.67 -22.76 -23.98
N LEU A 95 10.89 -23.89 -23.32
CA LEU A 95 10.82 -23.94 -21.85
C LEU A 95 11.97 -23.14 -21.25
N LEU A 96 11.66 -22.31 -20.27
CA LEU A 96 12.63 -21.89 -19.25
C LEU A 96 12.75 -23.03 -18.23
N THR A 97 13.97 -23.37 -17.89
CA THR A 97 14.27 -24.38 -16.87
C THR A 97 15.67 -24.17 -16.32
N PRO A 98 15.89 -24.35 -15.00
CA PRO A 98 17.22 -24.32 -14.39
C PRO A 98 18.04 -25.59 -14.65
N GLY A 99 17.54 -26.55 -15.45
CA GLY A 99 18.27 -27.73 -15.86
C GLY A 99 17.51 -29.03 -15.61
N ASN A 100 17.55 -29.55 -14.38
CA ASN A 100 16.82 -30.78 -14.03
C ASN A 100 15.35 -30.51 -13.67
N VAL A 101 14.54 -31.55 -13.72
CA VAL A 101 13.10 -31.51 -13.41
C VAL A 101 12.83 -31.02 -11.98
N THR A 102 13.71 -31.30 -11.02
CA THR A 102 13.53 -30.92 -9.61
C THR A 102 14.25 -29.63 -9.20
N ASP A 103 15.00 -29.02 -10.12
CA ASP A 103 15.70 -27.77 -9.85
C ASP A 103 14.70 -26.61 -9.95
N LYS A 104 14.94 -25.53 -9.20
CA LYS A 104 14.12 -24.31 -9.26
C LYS A 104 15.00 -23.08 -9.16
N ALA A 105 14.62 -22.04 -9.90
CA ALA A 105 15.24 -20.72 -9.84
C ALA A 105 14.16 -19.67 -10.17
N PRO A 106 14.34 -18.40 -9.77
CA PRO A 106 13.54 -17.31 -10.30
C PRO A 106 13.50 -17.32 -11.84
N ILE A 107 12.41 -16.85 -12.45
CA ILE A 107 12.28 -16.71 -13.91
C ILE A 107 13.31 -15.73 -14.46
N SER A 108 13.61 -14.65 -13.76
CA SER A 108 14.69 -13.72 -14.11
C SER A 108 16.04 -14.45 -14.28
N GLU A 109 16.45 -15.24 -13.29
CA GLU A 109 17.68 -16.04 -13.33
C GLU A 109 17.66 -17.07 -14.47
N GLN A 110 16.54 -17.79 -14.67
CA GLN A 110 16.41 -18.73 -15.80
C GLN A 110 16.53 -18.04 -17.16
N MET A 111 16.04 -16.80 -17.28
CA MET A 111 16.14 -16.01 -18.50
C MET A 111 17.56 -15.48 -18.73
N GLU A 112 18.24 -15.01 -17.68
CA GLU A 112 19.65 -14.61 -17.76
C GLU A 112 20.54 -15.78 -18.24
N GLU A 113 20.33 -16.98 -17.71
CA GLU A 113 21.09 -18.16 -18.11
C GLU A 113 20.79 -18.63 -19.53
N SER A 114 19.53 -18.51 -19.97
CA SER A 114 19.09 -19.00 -21.28
C SER A 114 19.23 -17.97 -22.42
N GLY A 115 19.30 -16.68 -22.10
CA GLY A 115 19.29 -15.58 -23.06
C GLY A 115 17.91 -15.31 -23.66
N ALA A 116 16.83 -15.62 -22.93
CA ALA A 116 15.48 -15.31 -23.36
C ALA A 116 15.22 -13.79 -23.34
N THR A 117 14.45 -13.31 -24.32
CA THR A 117 14.07 -11.89 -24.43
C THR A 117 12.92 -11.55 -23.49
N ALA A 118 12.01 -12.50 -23.28
CA ALA A 118 10.85 -12.36 -22.41
C ALA A 118 10.36 -13.72 -21.93
N GLY A 119 9.58 -13.77 -20.85
CA GLY A 119 9.01 -15.01 -20.35
C GLY A 119 8.10 -14.86 -19.14
N VAL A 120 7.40 -15.94 -18.83
CA VAL A 120 6.54 -16.06 -17.63
C VAL A 120 6.79 -17.37 -16.91
N ASN A 121 6.36 -17.46 -15.66
CA ASN A 121 6.34 -18.72 -14.91
C ASN A 121 5.42 -19.78 -15.55
N GLY A 122 5.64 -21.03 -15.16
CA GLY A 122 5.05 -22.19 -15.80
C GLY A 122 4.10 -23.02 -14.94
N ASP A 123 4.41 -24.30 -14.87
CA ASP A 123 3.54 -25.35 -14.33
C ASP A 123 3.42 -25.31 -12.80
N PHE A 124 2.36 -25.92 -12.29
CA PHE A 124 2.25 -26.24 -10.86
C PHE A 124 3.35 -27.22 -10.48
N PHE A 125 3.80 -27.18 -9.22
CA PHE A 125 4.89 -28.04 -8.77
C PHE A 125 4.76 -28.50 -7.32
N ASP A 126 5.44 -29.60 -6.98
CA ASP A 126 5.49 -30.17 -5.64
C ASP A 126 6.45 -29.37 -4.73
N ILE A 127 6.03 -28.16 -4.39
CA ILE A 127 6.79 -27.16 -3.64
C ILE A 127 7.26 -27.65 -2.25
N SER A 128 6.58 -28.65 -1.67
CA SER A 128 6.85 -29.11 -0.31
C SER A 128 7.85 -30.27 -0.23
N ASN A 129 8.17 -30.95 -1.33
CA ASN A 129 9.07 -32.11 -1.29
C ASN A 129 10.13 -32.07 -2.39
N THR A 130 9.72 -32.15 -3.66
CA THR A 130 10.66 -32.39 -4.78
C THR A 130 10.95 -31.16 -5.62
N ASN A 131 10.14 -30.11 -5.52
CA ASN A 131 10.04 -29.00 -6.47
C ASN A 131 9.68 -29.41 -7.91
N ALA A 132 9.48 -30.68 -8.22
CA ALA A 132 9.22 -31.11 -9.58
C ALA A 132 7.86 -30.56 -10.06
N PRO A 133 7.76 -30.09 -11.32
CA PRO A 133 6.49 -29.78 -11.96
C PRO A 133 5.50 -30.95 -11.83
N ILE A 134 4.21 -30.70 -11.96
CA ILE A 134 3.19 -31.76 -11.84
C ILE A 134 2.80 -32.30 -13.23
N GLY A 135 2.66 -31.42 -14.21
CA GLY A 135 2.22 -31.72 -15.57
C GLY A 135 3.33 -32.19 -16.51
N THR A 136 3.07 -32.04 -17.82
CA THR A 136 3.96 -32.46 -18.89
C THR A 136 5.11 -31.47 -19.06
N MET A 137 6.31 -31.98 -19.29
CA MET A 137 7.47 -31.17 -19.66
C MET A 137 8.14 -31.78 -20.89
N VAL A 138 8.06 -31.09 -22.02
CA VAL A 138 8.73 -31.46 -23.28
C VAL A 138 9.61 -30.30 -23.73
N GLN A 139 10.86 -30.59 -24.07
CA GLN A 139 11.82 -29.62 -24.58
C GLN A 139 12.48 -30.16 -25.84
N ASP A 140 12.31 -29.46 -26.97
CA ASP A 140 12.91 -29.79 -28.27
C ASP A 140 12.70 -31.27 -28.67
N GLY A 141 11.45 -31.74 -28.60
CA GLY A 141 11.08 -33.12 -28.92
C GLY A 141 11.56 -34.17 -27.90
N LYS A 142 12.05 -33.77 -26.72
CA LYS A 142 12.45 -34.68 -25.63
C LYS A 142 11.44 -34.62 -24.50
N LEU A 143 10.90 -35.77 -24.12
CA LEU A 143 10.02 -35.90 -22.96
C LEU A 143 10.85 -35.92 -21.68
N MET A 144 10.89 -34.79 -20.99
CA MET A 144 11.58 -34.63 -19.70
C MET A 144 10.74 -35.20 -18.55
N LYS A 145 9.42 -35.04 -18.64
CA LYS A 145 8.44 -35.55 -17.67
C LYS A 145 7.07 -35.76 -18.32
N SER A 146 6.38 -36.85 -17.96
CA SER A 146 5.00 -37.09 -18.41
C SER A 146 3.97 -36.35 -17.55
N GLY A 147 2.83 -35.95 -18.12
CA GLY A 147 1.77 -35.25 -17.38
C GLY A 147 0.64 -36.12 -16.83
N ASN A 148 0.65 -37.44 -17.06
CA ASN A 148 -0.36 -38.41 -16.59
C ASN A 148 -1.81 -37.98 -16.88
N GLY A 149 -2.08 -37.52 -18.11
CA GLY A 149 -3.42 -37.08 -18.54
C GLY A 149 -3.78 -35.63 -18.20
N ARG A 150 -2.90 -34.88 -17.55
CA ARG A 150 -3.08 -33.44 -17.33
C ARG A 150 -3.01 -32.64 -18.63
N THR A 151 -3.71 -31.51 -18.60
CA THR A 151 -3.70 -30.52 -19.68
C THR A 151 -2.34 -29.85 -19.75
N TYR A 152 -1.87 -29.56 -20.96
CA TYR A 152 -0.67 -28.79 -21.21
C TYR A 152 -0.90 -27.82 -22.37
N ALA A 153 -0.13 -26.73 -22.36
CA ALA A 153 0.05 -25.86 -23.51
C ALA A 153 1.31 -26.26 -24.26
N SER A 154 1.29 -26.22 -25.59
CA SER A 154 2.44 -26.56 -26.42
C SER A 154 2.53 -25.70 -27.66
N VAL A 155 3.74 -25.57 -28.18
CA VAL A 155 4.00 -25.10 -29.54
C VAL A 155 4.63 -26.25 -30.32
N SER A 156 4.07 -26.56 -31.49
CA SER A 156 4.60 -27.60 -32.39
C SER A 156 5.87 -27.14 -33.13
N ASN A 157 6.56 -28.07 -33.77
CA ASN A 157 7.67 -27.74 -34.68
C ASN A 157 7.23 -26.88 -35.88
N ASP A 158 5.95 -26.91 -36.24
CA ASP A 158 5.34 -26.06 -37.28
C ASP A 158 4.92 -24.67 -36.75
N ARG A 159 5.30 -24.34 -35.51
CA ARG A 159 5.04 -23.05 -34.85
C ARG A 159 3.54 -22.77 -34.64
N ILE A 160 2.78 -23.82 -34.37
CA ILE A 160 1.36 -23.74 -34.02
C ILE A 160 1.20 -24.03 -32.54
N GLY A 161 0.60 -23.08 -31.83
CA GLY A 161 0.21 -23.20 -30.44
C GLY A 161 -1.09 -23.99 -30.27
N SER A 162 -1.15 -24.83 -29.24
CA SER A 162 -2.35 -25.62 -28.92
C SER A 162 -2.41 -26.00 -27.44
N ILE A 163 -3.62 -26.31 -26.97
CA ILE A 163 -3.85 -26.90 -25.65
C ILE A 163 -4.38 -28.32 -25.83
N ALA A 164 -3.76 -29.28 -25.14
CA ALA A 164 -4.08 -30.69 -25.29
C ALA A 164 -3.86 -31.48 -23.97
N HIS A 165 -4.27 -32.74 -23.98
CA HIS A 165 -3.98 -33.70 -22.91
C HIS A 165 -3.03 -34.77 -23.44
N ALA A 166 -1.97 -35.09 -22.70
CA ALA A 166 -0.98 -36.08 -23.12
C ALA A 166 -1.28 -37.40 -22.40
N LEU A 167 -1.58 -38.43 -23.18
CA LEU A 167 -1.65 -39.80 -22.67
C LEU A 167 -0.33 -40.51 -22.97
N LEU A 168 0.39 -40.89 -21.92
CA LEU A 168 1.57 -41.73 -22.03
C LEU A 168 1.13 -43.17 -22.36
N LYS A 169 1.75 -43.76 -23.38
CA LYS A 169 1.68 -45.20 -23.65
C LYS A 169 3.09 -45.73 -23.54
N GLY A 170 3.41 -46.37 -22.43
CA GLY A 170 4.72 -46.97 -22.22
C GLY A 170 4.66 -48.41 -21.75
N GLU A 171 5.75 -49.13 -22.01
CA GLU A 171 5.95 -50.53 -21.67
C GLU A 171 7.38 -50.72 -21.17
N VAL A 172 7.53 -51.42 -20.04
CA VAL A 172 8.80 -51.97 -19.56
C VAL A 172 8.77 -53.47 -19.79
N LYS A 173 9.72 -53.97 -20.58
CA LYS A 173 9.81 -55.36 -21.00
C LYS A 173 11.14 -55.97 -20.58
N THR A 174 11.06 -57.18 -20.02
CA THR A 174 12.20 -57.99 -19.61
C THR A 174 12.00 -59.42 -20.13
N ASP A 175 12.99 -60.29 -19.90
CA ASP A 175 12.88 -61.71 -20.23
C ASP A 175 11.86 -62.45 -19.34
N VAL A 176 11.51 -61.89 -18.17
CA VAL A 176 10.59 -62.50 -17.20
C VAL A 176 9.16 -61.96 -17.28
N GLY A 177 8.93 -60.84 -17.98
CA GLY A 177 7.60 -60.26 -18.11
C GLY A 177 7.58 -58.88 -18.80
N SER A 178 6.37 -58.36 -18.96
CA SER A 178 6.14 -57.00 -19.48
C SER A 178 5.06 -56.30 -18.65
N TRP A 179 5.24 -55.02 -18.37
CA TRP A 179 4.35 -54.20 -17.55
C TRP A 179 4.18 -52.82 -18.16
N THR A 180 3.06 -52.16 -17.86
CA THR A 180 2.80 -50.79 -18.28
C THR A 180 3.77 -49.83 -17.59
N LEU A 181 4.28 -48.85 -18.33
CA LEU A 181 4.95 -47.68 -17.76
C LEU A 181 3.93 -46.54 -17.65
N ASP A 182 3.62 -46.16 -16.42
CA ASP A 182 2.55 -45.21 -16.10
C ASP A 182 3.04 -43.76 -16.01
N GLY A 183 4.34 -43.56 -15.75
CA GLY A 183 4.90 -42.21 -15.67
C GLY A 183 6.41 -42.13 -15.86
N ILE A 184 6.89 -40.93 -16.16
CA ILE A 184 8.31 -40.59 -16.28
C ILE A 184 8.59 -39.36 -15.40
N ASN A 185 9.60 -39.43 -14.52
CA ASN A 185 10.05 -38.36 -13.63
C ASN A 185 8.89 -37.71 -12.83
N GLN A 186 8.10 -38.51 -12.11
CA GLN A 186 6.93 -38.02 -11.38
C GLN A 186 7.27 -37.55 -9.96
N PRO A 187 6.65 -36.50 -9.43
CA PRO A 187 6.77 -36.11 -8.01
C PRO A 187 6.12 -37.12 -7.03
N THR A 188 5.31 -38.04 -7.55
CA THR A 188 4.61 -39.07 -6.78
C THR A 188 4.50 -40.35 -7.58
N VAL A 189 4.65 -41.49 -6.90
CA VAL A 189 4.32 -42.83 -7.43
C VAL A 189 3.07 -43.32 -6.70
N TYR A 190 1.96 -43.49 -7.41
CA TYR A 190 0.72 -43.99 -6.81
C TYR A 190 0.77 -45.52 -6.66
N VAL A 191 -0.08 -46.06 -5.79
CA VAL A 191 -0.17 -47.51 -5.58
C VAL A 191 -0.61 -48.18 -6.87
N ASN A 192 0.08 -49.25 -7.26
CA ASN A 192 -0.09 -50.01 -8.50
C ASN A 192 0.37 -49.32 -9.78
N GLU A 193 1.24 -48.32 -9.68
CA GLU A 193 1.94 -47.72 -10.82
C GLU A 193 3.38 -48.22 -10.96
N THR A 194 3.88 -48.17 -12.20
CA THR A 194 5.29 -48.26 -12.55
C THR A 194 5.77 -46.93 -13.13
N VAL A 195 6.78 -46.31 -12.51
CA VAL A 195 7.32 -45.00 -12.92
C VAL A 195 8.81 -45.13 -13.23
N MET A 196 9.24 -44.46 -14.30
CA MET A 196 10.65 -44.38 -14.71
C MET A 196 11.27 -43.06 -14.25
N TYR A 197 12.44 -43.10 -13.62
CA TYR A 197 13.27 -41.92 -13.37
C TYR A 197 14.54 -41.96 -14.22
N THR A 198 14.91 -40.82 -14.79
CA THR A 198 16.11 -40.65 -15.62
C THR A 198 17.06 -39.64 -14.98
N SER A 199 18.24 -39.43 -15.57
CA SER A 199 19.18 -38.38 -15.13
C SER A 199 18.57 -36.98 -15.09
N ALA A 200 17.48 -36.73 -15.84
CA ALA A 200 16.77 -35.46 -15.81
C ALA A 200 16.00 -35.22 -14.50
N TRP A 201 15.85 -36.22 -13.61
CA TRP A 201 15.19 -36.04 -12.32
C TRP A 201 15.90 -35.01 -11.46
N GLY A 202 17.24 -35.03 -11.40
CA GLY A 202 18.02 -34.20 -10.48
C GLY A 202 18.29 -34.89 -9.13
N GLU A 203 18.58 -34.09 -8.11
CA GLU A 203 19.06 -34.59 -6.80
C GLU A 203 17.95 -34.79 -5.77
N ALA A 204 16.69 -34.45 -6.08
CA ALA A 204 15.62 -34.54 -5.10
C ALA A 204 15.40 -35.98 -4.61
N SER A 205 15.22 -36.11 -3.30
CA SER A 205 14.94 -37.39 -2.66
C SER A 205 13.57 -37.95 -3.08
N ARG A 206 13.51 -39.26 -3.26
CA ARG A 206 12.28 -40.02 -3.56
C ARG A 206 11.71 -40.73 -2.33
N THR A 207 12.28 -40.52 -1.15
CA THR A 207 11.91 -41.26 0.07
C THR A 207 10.42 -41.14 0.42
N HIS A 208 9.81 -39.96 0.22
CA HIS A 208 8.38 -39.75 0.50
C HIS A 208 7.46 -40.57 -0.42
N MET A 209 7.93 -40.97 -1.61
CA MET A 209 7.15 -41.76 -2.58
C MET A 209 6.84 -43.17 -2.08
N MET A 210 7.59 -43.67 -1.08
CA MET A 210 7.32 -44.96 -0.43
C MET A 210 6.07 -44.94 0.45
N THR A 211 5.59 -43.76 0.87
CA THR A 211 4.46 -43.66 1.80
C THR A 211 3.17 -44.25 1.23
N GLY A 212 2.36 -44.91 2.08
CA GLY A 212 1.07 -45.49 1.68
C GLY A 212 1.13 -46.92 1.10
N SER A 213 2.30 -47.58 1.09
CA SER A 213 2.42 -49.03 0.81
C SER A 213 3.65 -49.63 1.49
N ASP A 214 3.54 -50.87 1.98
CA ASP A 214 4.69 -51.65 2.48
C ASP A 214 5.48 -52.35 1.35
N HIS A 215 5.10 -52.10 0.10
CA HIS A 215 5.66 -52.72 -1.11
C HIS A 215 6.11 -51.65 -2.09
N TYR A 216 7.42 -51.41 -2.11
CA TYR A 216 8.09 -50.47 -2.99
C TYR A 216 9.39 -51.11 -3.50
N THR A 217 9.65 -51.02 -4.80
CA THR A 217 10.89 -51.57 -5.39
C THR A 217 11.45 -50.63 -6.44
N GLU A 218 12.73 -50.29 -6.31
CA GLU A 218 13.49 -49.57 -7.34
C GLU A 218 14.49 -50.51 -8.01
N VAL A 219 14.56 -50.46 -9.34
CA VAL A 219 15.50 -51.24 -10.15
C VAL A 219 16.37 -50.26 -10.92
N LEU A 220 17.65 -50.21 -10.57
CA LEU A 220 18.64 -49.43 -11.31
C LEU A 220 19.07 -50.20 -12.55
N ILE A 221 18.96 -49.54 -13.69
CA ILE A 221 19.33 -50.06 -15.00
C ILE A 221 20.47 -49.19 -15.53
N ARG A 222 21.54 -49.83 -15.99
CA ARG A 222 22.65 -49.17 -16.70
C ARG A 222 22.89 -49.88 -18.03
N ASP A 223 22.92 -49.13 -19.12
CA ASP A 223 23.11 -49.67 -20.48
C ASP A 223 22.13 -50.83 -20.82
N GLN A 224 20.85 -50.67 -20.45
CA GLN A 224 19.76 -51.65 -20.60
C GLN A 224 19.90 -52.92 -19.75
N GLN A 225 20.78 -52.94 -18.74
CA GLN A 225 20.97 -54.07 -17.84
C GLN A 225 20.67 -53.70 -16.40
N VAL A 226 20.00 -54.59 -15.66
CA VAL A 226 19.80 -54.43 -14.22
C VAL A 226 21.15 -54.47 -13.51
N VAL A 227 21.46 -53.41 -12.75
CA VAL A 227 22.68 -53.32 -11.94
C VAL A 227 22.39 -53.43 -10.44
N GLU A 228 21.23 -52.99 -9.98
CA GLU A 228 20.84 -53.00 -8.57
C GLU A 228 19.32 -53.08 -8.42
N ILE A 229 18.86 -53.77 -7.36
CA ILE A 229 17.44 -53.90 -7.01
C ILE A 229 17.30 -53.58 -5.53
N LEU A 230 16.46 -52.60 -5.21
CA LEU A 230 16.24 -52.10 -3.86
C LEU A 230 14.78 -52.34 -3.46
N SER A 231 14.56 -53.04 -2.35
CA SER A 231 13.22 -53.28 -1.79
C SER A 231 12.99 -52.41 -0.56
N ASN A 232 11.92 -51.61 -0.56
CA ASN A 232 11.56 -50.65 0.50
C ASN A 232 12.71 -49.71 0.89
N GLN A 233 13.52 -49.36 -0.10
CA GLN A 233 14.65 -48.45 -0.03
C GLN A 233 14.67 -47.65 -1.32
N VAL A 234 15.25 -46.46 -1.27
CA VAL A 234 15.46 -45.62 -2.44
C VAL A 234 16.94 -45.59 -2.81
N TYR A 235 17.23 -45.59 -4.10
CA TYR A 235 18.55 -45.27 -4.62
C TYR A 235 18.81 -43.78 -4.35
N ASN A 236 19.87 -43.48 -3.59
CA ASN A 236 20.09 -42.15 -3.02
C ASN A 236 21.21 -41.35 -3.70
N GLN A 237 21.64 -41.77 -4.90
CA GLN A 237 22.59 -41.03 -5.72
C GLN A 237 21.88 -40.42 -6.94
N PRO A 238 22.37 -39.29 -7.49
CA PRO A 238 21.96 -38.79 -8.79
C PRO A 238 22.21 -39.83 -9.89
N LEU A 239 21.33 -39.90 -10.88
CA LEU A 239 21.45 -40.86 -11.99
C LEU A 239 22.38 -40.32 -13.10
N GLU A 240 23.28 -41.16 -13.59
CA GLU A 240 24.09 -40.87 -14.78
C GLU A 240 23.24 -40.94 -16.07
N LYS A 241 23.73 -40.35 -17.18
CA LYS A 241 22.97 -40.26 -18.45
C LYS A 241 22.58 -41.60 -19.07
N ASN A 242 23.33 -42.67 -18.79
CA ASN A 242 23.04 -44.03 -19.24
C ASN A 242 22.33 -44.87 -18.17
N GLU A 243 21.89 -44.24 -17.09
CA GLU A 243 21.16 -44.87 -15.99
C GLU A 243 19.68 -44.50 -15.99
N THR A 244 18.87 -45.42 -15.48
CA THR A 244 17.44 -45.26 -15.33
C THR A 244 16.98 -46.08 -14.13
N LEU A 245 16.05 -45.54 -13.33
CA LEU A 245 15.36 -46.30 -12.29
C LEU A 245 13.96 -46.65 -12.77
N ILE A 246 13.59 -47.92 -12.65
CA ILE A 246 12.19 -48.35 -12.74
C ILE A 246 11.69 -48.60 -11.33
N VAL A 247 10.64 -47.85 -10.96
CA VAL A 247 10.05 -47.87 -9.64
C VAL A 247 8.65 -48.46 -9.73
N GLY A 248 8.37 -49.48 -8.93
CA GLY A 248 7.04 -50.09 -8.80
C GLY A 248 6.55 -49.98 -7.37
N LYS A 249 5.27 -49.68 -7.20
CA LYS A 249 4.62 -49.57 -5.89
C LYS A 249 3.36 -50.44 -5.80
N GLY A 250 3.11 -51.02 -4.63
CA GLY A 250 2.02 -51.97 -4.44
C GLY A 250 2.24 -53.23 -5.25
N GLU A 251 1.25 -53.66 -6.01
CA GLU A 251 1.33 -54.90 -6.81
C GLU A 251 2.44 -54.84 -7.88
N GLN A 252 2.76 -53.64 -8.38
CA GLN A 252 3.83 -53.46 -9.39
C GLN A 252 5.24 -53.59 -8.80
N ALA A 253 5.40 -53.58 -7.47
CA ALA A 253 6.71 -53.78 -6.84
C ALA A 253 7.18 -55.24 -6.94
N PHE A 254 6.26 -56.20 -6.88
CA PHE A 254 6.59 -57.63 -6.86
C PHE A 254 7.32 -58.12 -8.12
N PRO A 255 6.85 -57.86 -9.36
CA PRO A 255 7.55 -58.34 -10.54
C PRO A 255 8.94 -57.73 -10.71
N LEU A 256 9.14 -56.47 -10.30
CA LEU A 256 10.45 -55.81 -10.33
C LEU A 256 11.44 -56.45 -9.35
N LYS A 257 10.95 -56.93 -8.20
CA LYS A 257 11.76 -57.60 -7.18
C LYS A 257 12.29 -58.96 -7.62
N GLU A 258 11.61 -59.62 -8.56
CA GLU A 258 12.01 -60.94 -9.08
C GLU A 258 13.10 -60.87 -10.18
N LEU A 259 13.50 -59.66 -10.60
CA LEU A 259 14.61 -59.48 -11.53
C LEU A 259 15.95 -59.89 -10.90
N ALA A 260 16.93 -60.16 -11.76
CA ALA A 260 18.30 -60.43 -11.37
C ALA A 260 19.27 -59.41 -11.98
N VAL A 261 20.37 -59.14 -11.28
CA VAL A 261 21.48 -58.34 -11.84
C VAL A 261 21.99 -59.01 -13.12
N GLY A 262 22.06 -58.23 -14.20
CA GLY A 262 22.41 -58.66 -15.55
C GLY A 262 21.22 -58.91 -16.49
N ASP A 263 19.98 -58.92 -15.99
CA ASP A 263 18.79 -59.04 -16.82
C ASP A 263 18.66 -57.87 -17.80
N GLN A 264 18.23 -58.15 -19.04
CA GLN A 264 17.97 -57.12 -20.04
C GLN A 264 16.62 -56.46 -19.79
N VAL A 265 16.61 -55.13 -19.83
CA VAL A 265 15.39 -54.32 -19.71
C VAL A 265 15.26 -53.40 -20.91
N GLN A 266 14.15 -53.56 -21.62
CA GLN A 266 13.76 -52.69 -22.72
C GLN A 266 12.59 -51.80 -22.28
N VAL A 267 12.77 -50.49 -22.33
CA VAL A 267 11.69 -49.52 -22.08
C VAL A 267 11.30 -48.87 -23.40
N SER A 268 10.00 -48.79 -23.68
CA SER A 268 9.47 -48.08 -24.85
C SER A 268 8.30 -47.19 -24.43
N TYR A 269 8.19 -46.00 -24.99
CA TYR A 269 7.09 -45.08 -24.71
C TYR A 269 6.81 -44.12 -25.87
N SER A 270 5.57 -43.63 -25.91
CA SER A 270 5.08 -42.59 -26.83
C SER A 270 3.98 -41.78 -26.14
N THR A 271 3.64 -40.61 -26.68
CA THR A 271 2.48 -39.83 -26.24
C THR A 271 1.49 -39.64 -27.38
N SER A 272 0.26 -39.26 -27.05
CA SER A 272 -0.74 -38.81 -28.02
C SER A 272 -1.35 -37.50 -27.53
N PRO A 273 -1.16 -36.36 -28.22
CA PRO A 273 -0.25 -36.12 -29.37
C PRO A 273 1.22 -36.50 -29.10
N ASP A 274 1.99 -36.78 -30.15
CA ASP A 274 3.39 -37.24 -30.02
C ASP A 274 4.31 -36.10 -29.58
N TYR A 275 5.06 -36.32 -28.49
CA TYR A 275 5.95 -35.34 -27.89
C TYR A 275 7.09 -34.95 -28.85
N GLN A 276 7.43 -35.80 -29.82
CA GLN A 276 8.48 -35.53 -30.81
C GLN A 276 8.10 -34.40 -31.78
N ASP A 277 6.81 -34.15 -31.98
CA ASP A 277 6.30 -33.08 -32.85
C ASP A 277 6.26 -31.72 -32.13
N MET A 278 6.61 -31.68 -30.84
CA MET A 278 6.54 -30.48 -30.01
C MET A 278 7.89 -29.80 -29.88
N LYS A 279 7.89 -28.49 -30.13
CA LYS A 279 9.02 -27.63 -29.80
C LYS A 279 9.15 -27.53 -28.29
N PHE A 280 8.03 -27.29 -27.61
CA PHE A 280 7.91 -27.47 -26.17
C PHE A 280 6.49 -27.80 -25.74
N ALA A 281 6.35 -28.34 -24.53
CA ALA A 281 5.07 -28.49 -23.84
C ALA A 281 5.24 -28.26 -22.34
N ILE A 282 4.27 -27.56 -21.73
CA ILE A 282 4.27 -27.19 -20.32
C ILE A 282 2.90 -27.45 -19.69
N GLY A 283 2.91 -28.05 -18.50
CA GLY A 283 1.69 -28.35 -17.76
C GLY A 283 0.92 -27.11 -17.30
N GLY A 284 -0.37 -27.29 -17.07
CA GLY A 284 -1.23 -26.33 -16.39
C GLY A 284 -2.37 -27.04 -15.67
N SER A 285 -3.34 -26.27 -15.18
CA SER A 285 -4.50 -26.80 -14.46
C SER A 285 -5.77 -26.75 -15.32
N ALA A 286 -6.57 -25.70 -15.17
CA ALA A 286 -7.88 -25.56 -15.78
C ALA A 286 -7.78 -24.96 -17.19
N GLN A 287 -8.42 -25.62 -18.17
CA GLN A 287 -8.61 -25.03 -19.49
C GLN A 287 -9.72 -23.97 -19.40
N LEU A 288 -9.30 -22.70 -19.41
CA LEU A 288 -10.14 -21.51 -19.25
C LEU A 288 -11.06 -21.30 -20.45
N LEU A 289 -10.52 -21.46 -21.66
CA LEU A 289 -11.24 -21.33 -22.92
C LEU A 289 -11.04 -22.57 -23.77
N LYS A 290 -12.13 -23.03 -24.37
CA LYS A 290 -12.13 -24.12 -25.33
C LYS A 290 -12.99 -23.73 -26.52
N ASP A 291 -12.38 -23.73 -27.70
CA ASP A 291 -13.05 -23.40 -28.96
C ASP A 291 -13.80 -22.05 -28.92
N GLY A 292 -13.21 -21.04 -28.26
CA GLY A 292 -13.76 -19.69 -28.10
C GLY A 292 -14.79 -19.53 -26.97
N GLU A 293 -15.14 -20.62 -26.28
CA GLU A 293 -16.13 -20.64 -25.21
C GLU A 293 -15.48 -20.77 -23.83
N ILE A 294 -16.10 -20.12 -22.84
CA ILE A 294 -15.71 -20.21 -21.42
C ILE A 294 -15.90 -21.65 -20.94
N ASN A 295 -14.84 -22.25 -20.43
CA ASN A 295 -14.79 -23.66 -20.03
C ASN A 295 -14.36 -23.86 -18.56
N THR A 296 -14.65 -22.85 -17.72
CA THR A 296 -14.42 -22.88 -16.27
C THR A 296 -15.62 -22.31 -15.53
N SER A 297 -15.71 -22.60 -14.23
CA SER A 297 -16.72 -22.04 -13.32
C SER A 297 -16.08 -21.06 -12.34
N ASP A 298 -16.91 -20.19 -11.76
CA ASP A 298 -16.47 -19.33 -10.66
C ASP A 298 -16.42 -20.12 -9.35
N ASN A 299 -15.31 -20.00 -8.62
CA ASN A 299 -15.17 -20.51 -7.27
C ASN A 299 -15.15 -19.38 -6.22
N GLY A 300 -15.22 -18.11 -6.64
CA GLY A 300 -15.16 -16.93 -5.77
C GLY A 300 -13.75 -16.57 -5.27
N ASP A 301 -12.77 -17.46 -5.42
CA ASP A 301 -11.42 -17.25 -4.90
C ASP A 301 -10.57 -16.42 -5.88
N ARG A 302 -10.19 -15.21 -5.46
CA ARG A 302 -9.28 -14.35 -6.19
C ARG A 302 -7.83 -14.62 -5.79
N HIS A 303 -6.97 -14.77 -6.79
CA HIS A 303 -5.53 -14.94 -6.60
C HIS A 303 -4.76 -14.23 -7.71
N PRO A 304 -3.46 -13.96 -7.51
CA PRO A 304 -2.54 -13.74 -8.62
C PRO A 304 -2.59 -14.94 -9.57
N ARG A 305 -2.56 -14.68 -10.88
CA ARG A 305 -2.72 -15.71 -11.92
C ARG A 305 -1.66 -15.56 -12.99
N THR A 306 -1.27 -16.69 -13.57
CA THR A 306 -0.58 -16.74 -14.87
C THR A 306 -1.40 -17.59 -15.83
N ALA A 307 -1.51 -17.18 -17.08
CA ALA A 307 -2.22 -17.93 -18.11
C ALA A 307 -1.49 -17.89 -19.46
N VAL A 308 -1.74 -18.91 -20.27
CA VAL A 308 -1.33 -18.97 -21.67
C VAL A 308 -2.54 -19.24 -22.54
N GLY A 309 -2.64 -18.54 -23.66
CA GLY A 309 -3.69 -18.72 -24.65
C GLY A 309 -3.15 -18.65 -26.07
N PHE A 310 -3.99 -19.10 -27.00
CA PHE A 310 -3.68 -19.11 -28.42
C PHE A 310 -4.86 -18.60 -29.25
N SER A 311 -4.58 -17.90 -30.35
CA SER A 311 -5.57 -17.54 -31.37
C SER A 311 -6.23 -18.77 -32.00
N GLU A 312 -7.33 -18.57 -32.74
CA GLU A 312 -8.07 -19.66 -33.40
C GLU A 312 -7.19 -20.49 -34.34
N ASP A 313 -6.27 -19.85 -35.06
CA ASP A 313 -5.31 -20.50 -35.96
C ASP A 313 -4.02 -20.97 -35.27
N GLY A 314 -3.89 -20.72 -33.96
CA GLY A 314 -2.73 -21.08 -33.14
C GLY A 314 -1.45 -20.32 -33.49
N LYS A 315 -1.52 -19.23 -34.27
CA LYS A 315 -0.33 -18.47 -34.70
C LYS A 315 0.03 -17.30 -33.80
N GLU A 316 -0.84 -16.92 -32.87
CA GLU A 316 -0.55 -15.95 -31.83
C GLU A 316 -0.61 -16.66 -30.47
N MET A 317 0.43 -16.46 -29.65
CA MET A 317 0.45 -16.87 -28.25
C MET A 317 0.24 -15.64 -27.37
N ILE A 318 -0.62 -15.77 -26.37
CA ILE A 318 -0.96 -14.74 -25.41
C ILE A 318 -0.56 -15.24 -24.03
N LEU A 319 0.38 -14.59 -23.37
CA LEU A 319 0.78 -14.85 -21.99
C LEU A 319 0.24 -13.73 -21.11
N VAL A 320 -0.31 -14.07 -19.96
CA VAL A 320 -0.90 -13.10 -19.04
C VAL A 320 -0.39 -13.36 -17.64
N THR A 321 -0.03 -12.29 -16.93
CA THR A 321 0.09 -12.26 -15.47
C THR A 321 -0.94 -11.30 -14.88
N ILE A 322 -1.55 -11.71 -13.78
CA ILE A 322 -2.45 -10.90 -12.97
C ILE A 322 -1.85 -10.87 -11.57
N ASP A 323 -1.59 -9.68 -11.03
CA ASP A 323 -1.15 -9.53 -9.64
C ASP A 323 -2.29 -9.79 -8.66
N GLY A 324 -2.00 -9.96 -7.38
CA GLY A 324 -3.04 -10.29 -6.40
C GLY A 324 -2.53 -10.36 -4.97
N ARG A 325 -3.46 -10.40 -4.00
CA ARG A 325 -3.14 -10.43 -2.54
C ARG A 325 -2.40 -9.16 -2.06
N GLN A 326 -2.59 -8.07 -2.77
CA GLN A 326 -2.04 -6.76 -2.46
C GLN A 326 -3.15 -5.72 -2.67
N THR A 327 -3.03 -4.56 -2.03
CA THR A 327 -4.02 -3.48 -2.15
C THR A 327 -4.20 -3.06 -3.61
N ASP A 328 -3.09 -2.93 -4.34
CA ASP A 328 -3.06 -2.47 -5.74
C ASP A 328 -3.61 -3.48 -6.76
N SER A 329 -3.86 -4.72 -6.33
CA SER A 329 -4.50 -5.72 -7.20
C SER A 329 -5.20 -6.80 -6.37
N ARG A 330 -6.52 -6.89 -6.56
CA ARG A 330 -7.36 -7.91 -5.91
C ARG A 330 -7.16 -9.32 -6.48
N GLY A 331 -6.52 -9.44 -7.64
CA GLY A 331 -6.43 -10.66 -8.42
C GLY A 331 -7.75 -11.10 -9.04
N MET A 332 -7.72 -12.24 -9.73
CA MET A 332 -8.87 -12.76 -10.47
C MET A 332 -9.33 -14.14 -9.97
N THR A 333 -10.63 -14.37 -10.02
CA THR A 333 -11.20 -15.72 -10.03
C THR A 333 -10.87 -16.41 -11.36
N MET A 334 -11.03 -17.73 -11.42
CA MET A 334 -10.83 -18.46 -12.69
C MET A 334 -11.78 -17.98 -13.79
N LEU A 335 -13.00 -17.58 -13.43
CA LEU A 335 -13.99 -17.12 -14.39
C LEU A 335 -13.66 -15.71 -14.91
N GLU A 336 -13.26 -14.79 -14.03
CA GLU A 336 -12.74 -13.47 -14.43
C GLU A 336 -11.55 -13.62 -15.38
N LEU A 337 -10.59 -14.49 -15.05
CA LEU A 337 -9.42 -14.76 -15.91
C LEU A 337 -9.82 -15.34 -17.27
N ALA A 338 -10.82 -16.23 -17.34
CA ALA A 338 -11.28 -16.77 -18.62
C ALA A 338 -11.93 -15.69 -19.50
N HIS A 339 -12.72 -14.79 -18.90
CA HIS A 339 -13.27 -13.63 -19.61
C HIS A 339 -12.16 -12.68 -20.07
N PHE A 340 -11.18 -12.41 -19.22
CA PHE A 340 -10.03 -11.57 -19.55
C PHE A 340 -9.20 -12.16 -20.70
N MET A 341 -8.87 -13.47 -20.66
CA MET A 341 -8.18 -14.14 -21.76
C MET A 341 -8.97 -14.05 -23.08
N LYS A 342 -10.30 -14.13 -23.02
CA LYS A 342 -11.18 -13.97 -24.20
C LYS A 342 -11.15 -12.53 -24.72
N GLU A 343 -11.17 -11.55 -23.82
CA GLU A 343 -10.99 -10.12 -24.13
C GLU A 343 -9.65 -9.88 -24.85
N GLN A 344 -8.58 -10.54 -24.40
CA GLN A 344 -7.25 -10.44 -25.02
C GLN A 344 -7.14 -11.16 -26.37
N GLY A 345 -8.16 -11.92 -26.81
CA GLY A 345 -8.21 -12.57 -28.12
C GLY A 345 -7.89 -14.06 -28.12
N ALA A 346 -7.79 -14.71 -26.96
CA ALA A 346 -7.56 -16.15 -26.91
C ALA A 346 -8.79 -16.94 -27.36
N TYR A 347 -8.58 -17.94 -28.21
CA TYR A 347 -9.59 -18.93 -28.62
C TYR A 347 -9.52 -20.19 -27.75
N ASN A 348 -8.30 -20.59 -27.38
CA ASN A 348 -8.05 -21.59 -26.34
C ASN A 348 -7.14 -20.97 -25.27
N ALA A 349 -7.38 -21.24 -23.99
CA ALA A 349 -6.57 -20.73 -22.90
C ALA A 349 -6.46 -21.73 -21.74
N LEU A 350 -5.31 -21.75 -21.08
CA LEU A 350 -4.95 -22.64 -19.98
C LEU A 350 -4.40 -21.79 -18.82
N ASN A 351 -4.92 -22.05 -17.62
CA ASN A 351 -4.35 -21.50 -16.40
C ASN A 351 -3.05 -22.23 -16.04
N LEU A 352 -2.00 -21.45 -15.77
CA LEU A 352 -0.69 -21.90 -15.27
C LEU A 352 -0.62 -21.74 -13.75
N ASP A 353 0.54 -22.01 -13.13
CA ASP A 353 0.70 -21.78 -11.70
C ASP A 353 0.58 -20.29 -11.37
N GLY A 354 -0.04 -19.98 -10.24
CA GLY A 354 -0.35 -18.62 -9.82
C GLY A 354 0.13 -18.32 -8.40
N GLY A 355 -0.53 -17.39 -7.72
CA GLY A 355 -0.06 -16.92 -6.41
C GLY A 355 1.34 -16.30 -6.52
N GLY A 356 2.20 -16.52 -5.52
CA GLY A 356 3.58 -16.00 -5.53
C GLY A 356 4.48 -16.54 -6.64
N SER A 357 4.02 -17.54 -7.41
CA SER A 357 4.73 -18.00 -8.61
C SER A 357 4.51 -17.07 -9.81
N SER A 358 3.47 -16.21 -9.80
CA SER A 358 3.09 -15.39 -10.96
C SER A 358 4.18 -14.36 -11.23
N THR A 359 4.86 -14.49 -12.36
CA THR A 359 5.97 -13.61 -12.73
C THR A 359 6.05 -13.45 -14.24
N LEU A 360 6.15 -12.20 -14.70
CA LEU A 360 6.47 -11.83 -16.07
C LEU A 360 7.77 -11.04 -16.09
N VAL A 361 8.71 -11.51 -16.89
CA VAL A 361 10.02 -10.87 -17.08
C VAL A 361 10.20 -10.57 -18.56
N ALA A 362 10.67 -9.37 -18.87
CA ALA A 362 11.02 -8.99 -20.23
C ALA A 362 12.19 -8.02 -20.26
N ARG A 363 12.82 -7.91 -21.42
CA ARG A 363 13.77 -6.85 -21.71
C ARG A 363 13.04 -5.53 -21.96
N GLU A 364 13.56 -4.41 -21.47
CA GLU A 364 13.05 -3.08 -21.83
C GLU A 364 13.39 -2.72 -23.30
N LEU A 365 12.52 -1.93 -23.92
CA LEU A 365 12.77 -1.41 -25.26
C LEU A 365 14.09 -0.60 -25.28
N GLY A 366 15.01 -0.97 -26.18
CA GLY A 366 16.30 -0.30 -26.32
C GLY A 366 17.35 -0.62 -25.24
N LYS A 367 17.09 -1.55 -24.30
CA LYS A 367 18.06 -1.97 -23.27
C LYS A 367 18.31 -3.48 -23.30
N ASP A 368 19.39 -3.96 -22.68
CA ASP A 368 19.66 -5.39 -22.50
C ASP A 368 19.14 -5.94 -21.17
N ASN A 369 18.85 -5.07 -20.20
CA ASN A 369 18.45 -5.49 -18.86
C ASN A 369 17.06 -6.14 -18.86
N LEU A 370 16.95 -7.23 -18.10
CA LEU A 370 15.68 -7.89 -17.81
C LEU A 370 15.03 -7.25 -16.59
N ASN A 371 13.75 -6.94 -16.72
CA ASN A 371 12.93 -6.41 -15.64
C ASN A 371 11.73 -7.31 -15.37
N VAL A 372 11.37 -7.43 -14.10
CA VAL A 372 10.11 -8.01 -13.65
C VAL A 372 9.05 -6.91 -13.79
N PHE A 373 8.00 -7.16 -14.58
CA PHE A 373 6.99 -6.13 -14.92
C PHE A 373 5.76 -6.15 -14.01
N ASN A 374 5.55 -7.25 -13.31
CA ASN A 374 4.47 -7.43 -12.34
C ASN A 374 5.01 -7.38 -10.90
N SER A 375 4.14 -7.34 -9.89
CA SER A 375 4.52 -7.36 -8.47
C SER A 375 4.31 -8.75 -7.86
N PRO A 376 5.38 -9.54 -7.61
CA PRO A 376 5.23 -10.89 -7.05
C PRO A 376 4.61 -10.88 -5.65
N SER A 377 3.52 -11.62 -5.46
CA SER A 377 2.70 -11.56 -4.23
C SER A 377 3.39 -12.09 -2.95
N ASP A 378 4.59 -12.67 -3.05
CA ASP A 378 5.39 -13.09 -1.89
C ASP A 378 6.35 -11.96 -1.42
N GLY A 379 6.27 -10.77 -2.03
CA GLY A 379 7.19 -9.64 -1.80
C GLY A 379 8.53 -9.77 -2.53
N SER A 380 8.77 -10.90 -3.19
CA SER A 380 9.94 -11.16 -4.04
C SER A 380 9.61 -12.28 -5.03
N GLU A 381 10.41 -12.39 -6.09
CA GLU A 381 10.24 -13.44 -7.10
C GLU A 381 10.46 -14.83 -6.50
N ARG A 382 9.48 -15.72 -6.69
CA ARG A 382 9.58 -17.10 -6.21
C ARG A 382 10.40 -17.95 -7.17
N ALA A 383 11.30 -18.78 -6.61
CA ALA A 383 11.96 -19.81 -7.38
C ALA A 383 10.95 -20.89 -7.85
N VAL A 384 10.86 -21.08 -9.16
CA VAL A 384 9.95 -22.03 -9.83
C VAL A 384 10.73 -22.99 -10.74
N PRO A 385 10.22 -24.20 -11.03
CA PRO A 385 10.99 -25.20 -11.77
C PRO A 385 10.98 -25.04 -13.29
N ASN A 386 9.99 -24.32 -13.84
CA ASN A 386 9.94 -24.03 -15.26
C ASN A 386 9.10 -22.80 -15.59
N GLY A 387 9.21 -22.36 -16.84
CA GLY A 387 8.46 -21.25 -17.41
C GLY A 387 8.37 -21.35 -18.93
N ILE A 388 7.73 -20.36 -19.54
CA ILE A 388 7.67 -20.19 -21.01
C ILE A 388 8.58 -19.02 -21.37
N GLY A 389 9.60 -19.28 -22.18
CA GLY A 389 10.54 -18.27 -22.66
C GLY A 389 10.34 -17.97 -24.15
N ILE A 390 10.46 -16.70 -24.50
CA ILE A 390 10.42 -16.16 -25.86
C ILE A 390 11.80 -15.60 -26.19
N TYR A 391 12.32 -16.00 -27.34
CA TYR A 391 13.67 -15.67 -27.80
C TYR A 391 13.55 -14.95 -29.13
N SER A 392 14.20 -13.79 -29.23
CA SER A 392 14.36 -13.08 -30.48
C SER A 392 15.79 -13.18 -30.97
N THR A 393 15.94 -13.54 -32.25
CA THR A 393 17.22 -13.43 -32.99
C THR A 393 17.23 -12.23 -33.93
N ALA A 394 16.16 -11.44 -33.91
CA ALA A 394 16.00 -10.29 -34.79
C ALA A 394 16.97 -9.19 -34.35
N SER A 395 17.94 -8.87 -35.21
CA SER A 395 18.71 -7.64 -35.12
C SER A 395 19.20 -7.26 -36.52
N THR A 396 19.15 -5.97 -36.81
CA THR A 396 19.76 -5.39 -38.00
C THR A 396 21.08 -4.69 -37.68
N GLY A 397 21.31 -4.31 -36.41
CA GLY A 397 22.49 -3.56 -35.97
C GLY A 397 22.53 -2.12 -36.46
N ASP A 398 21.56 -1.73 -37.29
CA ASP A 398 21.36 -0.37 -37.79
C ASP A 398 20.34 0.33 -36.89
N LEU A 399 20.71 1.49 -36.35
CA LEU A 399 19.80 2.32 -35.56
C LEU A 399 18.54 2.65 -36.40
N ASP A 400 17.37 2.37 -35.84
CA ASP A 400 16.07 2.74 -36.41
C ASP A 400 15.44 3.90 -35.64
N GLY A 401 15.61 3.88 -34.31
CA GLY A 401 15.12 4.92 -33.43
C GLY A 401 15.80 4.88 -32.08
N PHE A 402 15.45 5.83 -31.22
CA PHE A 402 15.90 5.86 -29.85
C PHE A 402 14.88 6.59 -28.96
N ASN A 403 14.82 6.21 -27.70
CA ASN A 403 13.94 6.82 -26.70
C ASN A 403 14.68 7.89 -25.90
N ILE A 404 13.93 8.85 -25.38
CA ILE A 404 14.40 9.83 -24.40
C ILE A 404 13.88 9.41 -23.03
N GLU A 405 14.81 9.24 -22.09
CA GLU A 405 14.54 8.81 -20.72
C GLU A 405 14.89 9.91 -19.72
N THR A 406 14.11 9.96 -18.65
CA THR A 406 14.18 10.93 -17.56
C THR A 406 13.38 10.35 -16.40
N ASP A 407 13.84 10.44 -15.15
CA ASP A 407 13.15 9.82 -13.99
C ASP A 407 11.83 10.52 -13.53
N SER A 408 11.33 11.50 -14.31
CA SER A 408 10.21 12.42 -14.06
C SER A 408 10.22 13.42 -15.21
N THR A 409 9.04 13.71 -15.74
CA THR A 409 8.80 14.70 -16.80
C THR A 409 8.53 16.10 -16.25
N ARG A 410 8.38 16.25 -14.93
CA ARG A 410 8.23 17.53 -14.25
C ARG A 410 9.59 18.10 -13.85
N VAL A 411 9.74 19.42 -13.93
CA VAL A 411 10.95 20.14 -13.50
C VAL A 411 10.62 21.59 -13.12
N PHE A 412 11.06 22.05 -11.96
CA PHE A 412 10.86 23.43 -11.53
C PHE A 412 11.62 24.44 -12.39
N LYS A 413 11.02 25.60 -12.61
CA LYS A 413 11.70 26.72 -13.27
C LYS A 413 12.97 27.11 -12.50
N GLY A 414 14.09 27.20 -13.21
CA GLY A 414 15.40 27.51 -12.61
C GLY A 414 16.19 26.28 -12.16
N PHE A 415 15.56 25.10 -12.08
CA PHE A 415 16.17 23.85 -11.65
C PHE A 415 16.54 22.95 -12.83
N SER A 416 17.31 21.91 -12.54
CA SER A 416 17.89 21.01 -13.53
C SER A 416 17.24 19.64 -13.57
N ARG A 417 17.51 18.94 -14.68
CA ARG A 417 16.94 17.63 -14.96
C ARG A 417 17.86 16.83 -15.89
N VAL A 418 18.21 15.59 -15.54
CA VAL A 418 18.98 14.68 -16.41
C VAL A 418 18.09 13.95 -17.43
N PHE A 419 18.51 13.98 -18.69
CA PHE A 419 17.94 13.16 -19.76
C PHE A 419 18.96 12.14 -20.27
N GLN A 420 18.50 11.01 -20.80
CA GLN A 420 19.34 9.99 -21.45
C GLN A 420 18.68 9.45 -22.72
N ALA A 421 19.47 8.85 -23.61
CA ALA A 421 18.96 8.24 -24.84
C ALA A 421 19.27 6.75 -24.91
N SER A 422 18.27 5.91 -25.21
CA SER A 422 18.43 4.46 -25.42
C SER A 422 18.05 4.08 -26.85
N GLY A 423 18.98 3.47 -27.58
CA GLY A 423 18.81 3.18 -29.01
C GLY A 423 18.20 1.82 -29.27
N TYR A 424 17.50 1.70 -30.39
CA TYR A 424 17.02 0.42 -30.89
C TYR A 424 17.11 0.34 -32.42
N ASP A 425 17.20 -0.89 -32.93
CA ASP A 425 17.18 -1.18 -34.36
C ASP A 425 15.76 -1.48 -34.88
N THR A 426 15.62 -1.75 -36.19
CA THR A 426 14.31 -2.03 -36.82
C THR A 426 13.61 -3.29 -36.28
N ALA A 427 14.33 -4.12 -35.52
CA ALA A 427 13.81 -5.29 -34.83
C ALA A 427 13.57 -5.05 -33.33
N TYR A 428 13.70 -3.80 -32.89
CA TYR A 428 13.64 -3.31 -31.51
C TYR A 428 14.79 -3.79 -30.61
N ALA A 429 15.82 -4.46 -31.17
CA ALA A 429 16.99 -4.89 -30.40
C ALA A 429 17.79 -3.67 -29.93
N PRO A 430 18.45 -3.74 -28.75
CA PRO A 430 19.12 -2.59 -28.17
C PRO A 430 20.35 -2.21 -29.00
N ILE A 431 20.57 -0.90 -29.14
CA ILE A 431 21.73 -0.32 -29.82
C ILE A 431 22.40 0.65 -28.86
N ASP A 432 23.67 0.38 -28.54
CA ASP A 432 24.49 1.28 -27.73
C ASP A 432 24.57 2.67 -28.38
N ILE A 433 24.06 3.68 -27.66
CA ILE A 433 24.18 5.09 -28.03
C ILE A 433 25.30 5.71 -27.20
N ASP A 434 26.30 6.26 -27.90
CA ASP A 434 27.26 7.18 -27.28
C ASP A 434 26.54 8.47 -26.88
N GLN A 435 26.29 8.62 -25.57
CA GLN A 435 25.59 9.77 -25.01
C GLN A 435 26.26 11.11 -25.34
N THR A 436 27.57 11.11 -25.64
CA THR A 436 28.31 12.35 -25.98
C THR A 436 28.02 12.86 -27.39
N ASP A 437 27.49 12.00 -28.26
CA ASP A 437 27.10 12.33 -29.64
C ASP A 437 25.63 12.78 -29.75
N VAL A 438 24.83 12.61 -28.68
CA VAL A 438 23.41 13.03 -28.64
C VAL A 438 23.33 14.54 -28.51
N LYS A 439 22.58 15.19 -29.42
CA LYS A 439 22.38 16.63 -29.41
C LYS A 439 21.01 16.97 -28.85
N TRP A 440 21.00 17.54 -27.65
CA TRP A 440 19.80 17.95 -26.93
C TRP A 440 19.39 19.38 -27.25
N GLN A 441 18.08 19.64 -27.31
CA GLN A 441 17.47 20.95 -27.53
C GLN A 441 16.22 21.09 -26.66
N GLY A 442 16.19 22.12 -25.81
CA GLY A 442 15.05 22.41 -24.92
C GLY A 442 14.03 23.40 -25.48
N GLY A 443 14.25 23.93 -26.69
CA GLY A 443 13.37 24.94 -27.28
C GLY A 443 13.22 26.19 -26.40
N ASN A 444 11.98 26.62 -26.19
CA ASN A 444 11.66 27.72 -25.27
C ASN A 444 11.60 27.27 -23.81
N ALA A 445 11.47 25.97 -23.52
CA ALA A 445 11.34 25.45 -22.17
C ALA A 445 12.59 25.72 -21.32
N GLY A 446 13.77 25.62 -21.94
CA GLY A 446 15.05 25.71 -21.25
C GLY A 446 16.25 25.46 -22.14
N SER A 447 17.40 25.20 -21.52
CA SER A 447 18.66 24.93 -22.24
C SER A 447 19.36 23.69 -21.70
N PHE A 448 20.11 23.01 -22.57
CA PHE A 448 20.92 21.84 -22.19
C PHE A 448 22.41 22.18 -22.07
N ASP A 449 23.07 21.64 -21.05
CA ASP A 449 24.52 21.42 -20.99
C ASP A 449 24.80 19.91 -20.97
N GLY A 450 25.33 19.39 -22.07
CA GLY A 450 25.35 17.94 -22.31
C GLY A 450 23.93 17.38 -22.29
N ASN A 451 23.66 16.49 -21.35
CA ASN A 451 22.36 15.87 -21.14
C ASN A 451 21.59 16.43 -19.92
N ILE A 452 22.09 17.52 -19.33
CA ILE A 452 21.45 18.22 -18.21
C ILE A 452 20.62 19.36 -18.78
N PHE A 453 19.30 19.27 -18.64
CA PHE A 453 18.36 20.33 -18.95
C PHE A 453 18.27 21.30 -17.76
N THR A 454 18.24 22.61 -18.02
CA THR A 454 17.89 23.64 -17.04
C THR A 454 16.65 24.37 -17.54
N ALA A 455 15.58 24.31 -16.75
CA ALA A 455 14.29 24.87 -17.08
C ALA A 455 14.25 26.40 -16.92
N LYS A 456 13.50 27.10 -17.78
CA LYS A 456 13.44 28.58 -17.83
C LYS A 456 12.04 29.15 -17.92
N HIS A 457 11.13 28.48 -18.62
CA HIS A 457 9.79 28.96 -18.88
C HIS A 457 8.78 27.87 -18.53
N ALA A 458 7.89 28.18 -17.58
CA ALA A 458 6.85 27.29 -17.10
C ALA A 458 5.84 26.90 -18.19
N GLY A 459 5.12 25.81 -17.95
CA GLY A 459 4.10 25.24 -18.81
C GLY A 459 4.52 23.95 -19.51
N GLU A 460 3.60 23.39 -20.30
CA GLU A 460 3.86 22.21 -21.12
C GLU A 460 4.85 22.51 -22.25
N ASN A 461 5.81 21.61 -22.42
CA ASN A 461 6.91 21.79 -23.34
C ASN A 461 7.41 20.46 -23.92
N GLN A 462 8.24 20.53 -24.96
CA GLN A 462 8.93 19.37 -25.52
C GLN A 462 10.44 19.58 -25.53
N VAL A 463 11.17 18.56 -25.06
CA VAL A 463 12.60 18.45 -25.30
C VAL A 463 12.84 17.56 -26.53
N ARG A 464 13.85 17.91 -27.31
CA ARG A 464 14.25 17.18 -28.51
C ARG A 464 15.66 16.63 -28.33
N ALA A 465 15.85 15.36 -28.69
CA ALA A 465 17.15 14.76 -28.85
C ALA A 465 17.39 14.41 -30.31
N LYS A 466 18.63 14.59 -30.76
CA LYS A 466 19.07 14.22 -32.11
C LYS A 466 20.29 13.33 -32.07
N TYR A 467 20.21 12.16 -32.71
CA TYR A 467 21.33 11.23 -32.84
C TYR A 467 21.39 10.64 -34.26
N ARG A 468 22.58 10.70 -34.88
CA ARG A 468 22.90 10.19 -36.24
C ARG A 468 21.97 10.55 -37.41
N GLY A 469 21.03 11.48 -37.22
CA GLY A 469 20.11 11.92 -38.27
C GLY A 469 18.66 11.92 -37.81
N ASP A 470 18.35 11.05 -36.85
CA ASP A 470 17.03 10.84 -36.27
C ASP A 470 16.77 11.81 -35.12
N ASP A 471 15.51 12.16 -34.97
CA ASP A 471 15.01 13.15 -34.04
C ASP A 471 13.89 12.53 -33.20
N THR A 472 14.05 12.52 -31.88
CA THR A 472 13.05 12.07 -30.91
C THR A 472 12.65 13.23 -30.01
N TYR A 473 11.41 13.21 -29.51
CA TYR A 473 10.84 14.23 -28.63
C TYR A 473 10.31 13.58 -27.36
N LYS A 474 10.31 14.33 -26.25
CA LYS A 474 9.72 13.95 -24.96
C LYS A 474 8.98 15.15 -24.41
N ASP A 475 7.71 14.95 -24.09
CA ASP A 475 6.90 15.93 -23.38
C ASP A 475 7.42 16.10 -21.95
N ILE A 476 7.48 17.34 -21.50
CA ILE A 476 7.89 17.75 -20.16
C ILE A 476 6.97 18.85 -19.66
N GLN A 477 6.80 18.93 -18.35
CA GLN A 477 6.08 20.02 -17.69
C GLN A 477 7.10 20.84 -16.90
N VAL A 478 7.27 22.10 -17.27
CA VAL A 478 8.07 23.02 -16.47
C VAL A 478 7.16 23.66 -15.44
N LEU A 479 7.36 23.35 -14.16
CA LEU A 479 6.57 23.87 -13.05
C LEU A 479 6.94 25.33 -12.74
N GLY A 480 6.21 25.94 -11.80
CA GLY A 480 6.53 27.26 -11.25
C GLY A 480 7.90 27.33 -10.59
N GLU A 481 8.18 28.45 -9.91
CA GLU A 481 9.26 28.45 -8.92
C GLU A 481 8.72 27.74 -7.67
N PRO A 482 9.50 26.86 -7.02
CA PRO A 482 9.06 26.22 -5.80
C PRO A 482 8.92 27.28 -4.70
N VAL A 483 7.92 27.11 -3.84
CA VAL A 483 7.69 27.93 -2.64
C VAL A 483 7.93 27.15 -1.36
N GLU A 484 7.93 25.82 -1.45
CA GLU A 484 8.18 24.91 -0.33
C GLU A 484 9.15 23.81 -0.78
N LEU A 485 9.94 23.31 0.18
CA LEU A 485 10.76 22.11 0.02
C LEU A 485 10.37 21.09 1.08
N ALA A 486 10.41 19.81 0.71
CA ALA A 486 10.26 18.70 1.65
C ALA A 486 11.37 17.67 1.47
N ILE A 487 11.53 16.79 2.46
CA ILE A 487 12.46 15.65 2.41
C ILE A 487 11.70 14.38 2.73
N GLU A 488 11.90 13.36 1.89
CA GLU A 488 11.27 12.07 2.07
C GLU A 488 12.29 10.94 2.32
N PRO A 489 12.17 10.19 3.42
CA PRO A 489 11.28 10.47 4.57
C PRO A 489 11.78 11.67 5.39
N PHE A 490 10.89 12.40 6.09
CA PHE A 490 11.25 13.60 6.88
C PHE A 490 12.10 13.28 8.13
N GLN A 491 12.01 12.04 8.63
CA GLN A 491 12.85 11.53 9.70
C GLN A 491 13.22 10.06 9.46
N MET A 492 14.42 9.64 9.87
CA MET A 492 14.82 8.24 9.83
C MET A 492 15.76 7.82 10.97
N GLY A 493 15.75 6.51 11.24
CA GLY A 493 16.69 5.84 12.13
C GLY A 493 17.74 5.05 11.35
N LEU A 494 19.00 5.09 11.78
CA LEU A 494 20.13 4.38 11.15
C LEU A 494 20.97 3.65 12.19
N GLU A 495 21.40 2.43 11.88
CA GLU A 495 22.49 1.76 12.61
C GLU A 495 23.84 2.08 11.97
N LYS A 496 24.93 1.94 12.73
CA LYS A 496 26.28 2.24 12.21
C LYS A 496 26.62 1.39 10.99
N GLY A 497 27.04 2.06 9.93
CA GLY A 497 27.41 1.44 8.66
C GLY A 497 26.23 1.10 7.76
N GLU A 498 25.01 1.16 8.28
CA GLU A 498 23.78 1.04 7.50
C GLU A 498 23.69 2.19 6.49
N THR A 499 23.18 1.89 5.31
CA THR A 499 22.94 2.86 4.24
C THR A 499 21.48 2.84 3.85
N THR A 500 20.91 4.02 3.65
CA THR A 500 19.56 4.20 3.10
C THR A 500 19.55 5.40 2.17
N THR A 501 18.40 5.74 1.60
CA THR A 501 18.22 6.86 0.68
C THR A 501 17.17 7.85 1.17
N PHE A 502 17.33 9.11 0.78
CA PHE A 502 16.30 10.14 0.88
C PHE A 502 16.28 10.99 -0.39
N MET A 503 15.16 11.67 -0.67
CA MET A 503 15.01 12.61 -1.79
C MET A 503 14.57 13.96 -1.25
N VAL A 504 14.93 15.02 -1.98
CA VAL A 504 14.45 16.38 -1.70
C VAL A 504 13.43 16.72 -2.77
N THR A 505 12.22 17.03 -2.35
CA THR A 505 11.11 17.46 -3.21
C THR A 505 10.88 18.95 -3.05
N GLY A 506 10.25 19.55 -4.06
CA GLY A 506 9.72 20.89 -3.96
C GLY A 506 8.27 20.90 -4.37
N LYS A 507 7.58 21.98 -4.00
CA LYS A 507 6.19 22.26 -4.33
C LYS A 507 6.08 23.70 -4.83
N ASP A 508 5.39 23.93 -5.94
CA ASP A 508 5.06 25.30 -6.37
C ASP A 508 3.77 25.82 -5.73
N GLU A 509 3.47 27.09 -5.97
CA GLU A 509 2.27 27.78 -5.46
C GLU A 509 0.94 27.05 -5.74
N GLU A 510 0.86 26.28 -6.83
CA GLU A 510 -0.35 25.55 -7.20
C GLU A 510 -0.39 24.13 -6.64
N GLY A 511 0.66 23.74 -5.91
CA GLY A 511 0.80 22.42 -5.34
C GLY A 511 1.31 21.36 -6.30
N TYR A 512 1.91 21.73 -7.43
CA TYR A 512 2.60 20.76 -8.28
C TYR A 512 3.95 20.41 -7.68
N GLU A 513 4.21 19.10 -7.57
CA GLU A 513 5.39 18.57 -6.91
C GLU A 513 6.30 17.79 -7.87
N THR A 514 7.61 17.82 -7.59
CA THR A 514 8.61 16.92 -8.18
C THR A 514 9.88 16.94 -7.34
N HIS A 515 10.73 15.91 -7.47
CA HIS A 515 12.05 15.93 -6.82
C HIS A 515 13.03 16.88 -7.49
N LEU A 516 13.99 17.34 -6.70
CA LEU A 516 15.14 18.12 -7.13
C LEU A 516 16.34 17.22 -7.40
N GLU A 517 17.11 17.56 -8.43
CA GLU A 517 18.38 16.87 -8.70
C GLU A 517 19.41 17.21 -7.62
N PRO A 518 20.26 16.26 -7.17
CA PRO A 518 21.27 16.50 -6.14
C PRO A 518 22.27 17.63 -6.44
N ARG A 519 22.38 18.06 -7.69
CA ARG A 519 23.23 19.18 -8.09
C ARG A 519 22.62 20.56 -7.81
N ASP A 520 21.30 20.61 -7.63
CA ASP A 520 20.56 21.84 -7.34
C ASP A 520 20.30 22.01 -5.84
N VAL A 521 20.69 21.02 -5.03
CA VAL A 521 20.52 20.99 -3.57
C VAL A 521 21.86 21.08 -2.87
N GLN A 522 21.96 22.01 -1.93
CA GLN A 522 23.08 22.13 -1.00
C GLN A 522 22.73 21.47 0.34
N LEU A 523 23.57 20.53 0.80
CA LEU A 523 23.37 19.86 2.08
C LEU A 523 24.34 20.36 3.15
N THR A 524 23.81 20.67 4.33
CA THR A 524 24.58 20.97 5.55
C THR A 524 24.26 19.94 6.64
N TYR A 525 25.28 19.21 7.12
CA TYR A 525 25.10 18.15 8.11
C TYR A 525 26.40 17.85 8.89
N ASN A 526 26.30 17.04 9.95
CA ASN A 526 27.46 16.62 10.74
C ASN A 526 28.25 15.49 10.04
N GLN A 527 29.36 15.85 9.39
CA GLN A 527 30.23 14.92 8.66
C GLN A 527 31.01 13.93 9.55
N ASP A 528 31.10 14.18 10.86
CA ASP A 528 31.71 13.23 11.80
C ASP A 528 30.74 12.07 12.12
N GLN A 529 29.43 12.28 11.91
CA GLN A 529 28.39 11.29 12.20
C GLN A 529 27.80 10.66 10.94
N LEU A 530 27.79 11.37 9.82
CA LEU A 530 27.10 10.97 8.59
C LEU A 530 28.00 11.08 7.36
N LYS A 531 27.75 10.23 6.37
CA LYS A 531 28.30 10.35 5.03
C LYS A 531 27.15 10.31 4.03
N ILE A 532 27.00 11.35 3.22
CA ILE A 532 25.95 11.48 2.21
C ILE A 532 26.58 11.55 0.82
N ASN A 533 26.04 10.81 -0.15
CA ASN A 533 26.51 10.84 -1.55
C ASN A 533 25.30 10.95 -2.49
N PRO A 534 25.38 11.77 -3.55
CA PRO A 534 24.32 11.87 -4.55
C PRO A 534 24.27 10.63 -5.43
N ASN A 535 23.06 10.20 -5.80
CA ASN A 535 22.80 9.12 -6.74
C ASN A 535 22.42 9.66 -8.12
N LYS A 536 22.30 8.76 -9.10
CA LYS A 536 21.97 9.11 -10.49
C LYS A 536 20.47 9.27 -10.74
N ASP A 537 19.65 8.78 -9.83
CA ASP A 537 18.18 8.73 -9.87
C ASP A 537 17.53 9.91 -9.15
N GLY A 538 18.31 10.95 -8.80
CA GLY A 538 17.82 12.10 -8.05
C GLY A 538 17.95 11.97 -6.52
N SER A 539 18.21 10.77 -5.99
CA SER A 539 18.28 10.56 -4.54
C SER A 539 19.65 10.82 -3.91
N PHE A 540 19.72 10.79 -2.58
CA PHE A 540 20.94 10.81 -1.80
C PHE A 540 21.07 9.53 -0.98
N THR A 541 22.21 8.82 -1.06
CA THR A 541 22.54 7.74 -0.12
C THR A 541 23.22 8.31 1.12
N ILE A 542 22.63 8.04 2.28
CA ILE A 542 23.13 8.41 3.62
C ILE A 542 23.65 7.18 4.36
N GLN A 543 24.75 7.35 5.09
CA GLN A 543 25.37 6.32 5.93
C GLN A 543 25.72 6.87 7.31
N ALA A 544 25.37 6.15 8.38
CA ALA A 544 25.82 6.47 9.73
C ALA A 544 27.24 5.98 10.02
N LEU A 545 28.08 6.85 10.60
CA LEU A 545 29.49 6.59 10.90
C LEU A 545 29.75 6.27 12.39
N VAL A 546 28.80 6.59 13.26
CA VAL A 546 28.88 6.40 14.72
C VAL A 546 27.89 5.35 15.19
N ASP A 547 28.16 4.73 16.34
CA ASP A 547 27.28 3.73 16.95
C ASP A 547 26.03 4.36 17.61
N SER A 548 26.09 5.65 17.94
CA SER A 548 24.95 6.40 18.44
C SER A 548 25.07 7.91 18.20
N GLY A 549 23.94 8.58 17.95
CA GLY A 549 23.85 10.03 17.81
C GLY A 549 22.48 10.52 17.36
N ALA A 550 22.33 11.84 17.24
CA ALA A 550 21.22 12.48 16.56
C ALA A 550 21.81 13.63 15.73
N SER A 551 21.34 13.78 14.49
CA SER A 551 21.83 14.80 13.55
C SER A 551 20.67 15.33 12.73
N ILE A 552 20.76 16.59 12.32
CA ILE A 552 19.88 17.19 11.32
C ILE A 552 20.67 17.32 10.02
N VAL A 553 20.04 16.98 8.91
CA VAL A 553 20.54 17.27 7.57
C VAL A 553 19.68 18.41 7.03
N LYS A 554 20.25 19.61 6.89
CA LYS A 554 19.58 20.74 6.26
C LYS A 554 19.78 20.67 4.75
N ALA A 555 18.71 20.65 3.98
CA ALA A 555 18.74 20.79 2.52
C ALA A 555 18.32 22.20 2.12
N GLU A 556 19.08 22.81 1.22
CA GLU A 556 18.86 24.19 0.75
C GLU A 556 18.83 24.19 -0.78
N ALA A 557 17.81 24.83 -1.36
CA ALA A 557 17.66 24.96 -2.80
C ALA A 557 17.07 26.34 -3.12
N GLY A 558 17.85 27.21 -3.78
CA GLY A 558 17.47 28.63 -3.90
C GLY A 558 17.50 29.35 -2.55
N GLU A 559 16.39 29.98 -2.17
CA GLU A 559 16.21 30.64 -0.86
C GLU A 559 15.49 29.75 0.15
N LEU A 560 14.97 28.60 -0.29
CA LEU A 560 14.20 27.67 0.52
C LEU A 560 15.10 26.67 1.24
N SER A 561 14.62 26.16 2.37
CA SER A 561 15.28 25.08 3.09
C SER A 561 14.32 24.20 3.88
N THR A 562 14.68 22.93 4.04
CA THR A 562 13.95 21.93 4.81
C THR A 562 14.93 21.03 5.56
N ASN A 563 14.45 20.30 6.57
CA ASN A 563 15.27 19.54 7.49
C ASN A 563 14.90 18.06 7.52
N LEU A 564 15.92 17.21 7.45
CA LEU A 564 15.81 15.77 7.66
C LEU A 564 16.36 15.40 9.04
N GLY A 565 15.50 14.82 9.87
CA GLY A 565 15.89 14.33 11.17
C GLY A 565 16.51 12.93 11.13
N ILE A 566 17.73 12.79 11.67
CA ILE A 566 18.42 11.49 11.73
C ILE A 566 18.65 11.09 13.19
N THR A 567 18.16 9.91 13.56
CA THR A 567 18.57 9.22 14.79
C THR A 567 19.53 8.09 14.43
N ILE A 568 20.65 7.98 15.14
CA ILE A 568 21.66 6.96 14.91
C ILE A 568 21.73 6.06 16.13
N GLY A 569 21.50 4.76 15.91
CA GLY A 569 21.42 3.72 16.93
C GLY A 569 20.35 4.01 17.98
N LEU A 570 20.14 3.03 18.87
CA LEU A 570 19.28 3.21 20.04
C LEU A 570 20.13 3.50 21.28
N LYS A 571 19.62 4.38 22.14
CA LYS A 571 20.19 4.59 23.48
C LYS A 571 19.66 3.51 24.42
N THR A 572 20.53 2.82 25.15
CA THR A 572 20.11 1.87 26.19
C THR A 572 19.80 2.62 27.49
N GLU A 573 18.57 2.52 27.96
CA GLU A 573 18.10 2.95 29.27
C GLU A 573 17.86 1.74 30.16
N MET A 574 18.33 1.80 31.41
CA MET A 574 18.14 0.72 32.38
C MET A 574 16.81 0.89 33.09
N ALA A 575 15.94 -0.12 33.05
CA ALA A 575 14.62 -0.08 33.67
C ALA A 575 14.58 -0.79 35.03
N GLU A 576 15.26 -1.93 35.19
CA GLU A 576 15.27 -2.71 36.44
C GLU A 576 16.57 -3.53 36.55
N THR A 577 17.24 -3.45 37.71
CA THR A 577 18.46 -4.23 38.04
C THR A 577 18.23 -5.24 39.16
N PHE A 578 17.01 -5.31 39.72
CA PHE A 578 16.59 -6.18 40.82
C PHE A 578 17.34 -5.99 42.15
N ASP A 579 18.15 -4.93 42.27
CA ASP A 579 18.92 -4.63 43.49
C ASP A 579 18.06 -4.10 44.64
N GLU A 580 16.95 -3.44 44.32
CA GLU A 580 15.99 -2.96 45.31
C GLU A 580 14.95 -4.04 45.64
N LYS A 581 14.93 -4.50 46.90
CA LYS A 581 14.02 -5.55 47.41
C LYS A 581 12.87 -5.00 48.26
N SER A 582 12.74 -3.68 48.38
CA SER A 582 11.75 -3.02 49.23
C SER A 582 10.32 -3.26 48.73
N ASN A 583 10.14 -3.41 47.42
CA ASN A 583 8.89 -3.72 46.74
C ASN A 583 9.09 -4.90 45.78
N PRO A 584 8.82 -6.15 46.19
CA PRO A 584 9.24 -7.33 45.43
C PRO A 584 8.33 -7.64 44.25
N TRP A 585 8.94 -8.19 43.19
CA TRP A 585 8.23 -8.81 42.08
C TRP A 585 7.39 -10.00 42.55
N THR A 586 6.28 -10.27 41.86
CA THR A 586 5.35 -11.34 42.23
C THR A 586 5.17 -12.38 41.13
N VAL A 587 4.87 -13.62 41.51
CA VAL A 587 4.68 -14.73 40.57
C VAL A 587 3.21 -15.11 40.45
N PHE A 588 2.77 -15.43 39.23
CA PHE A 588 1.49 -16.09 38.96
C PHE A 588 1.72 -17.30 38.07
N LYS A 589 0.80 -18.26 38.11
CA LYS A 589 0.92 -19.51 37.36
C LYS A 589 -0.39 -19.92 36.72
N TYR A 590 -0.31 -20.48 35.52
CA TYR A 590 -1.47 -20.96 34.78
C TYR A 590 -1.19 -22.32 34.12
N PRO A 591 -2.12 -23.30 34.19
CA PRO A 591 -3.26 -23.33 35.12
C PRO A 591 -2.78 -23.46 36.57
N SER A 592 -3.66 -23.33 37.55
CA SER A 592 -3.30 -23.39 38.98
C SER A 592 -2.59 -24.69 39.41
N SER A 593 -2.66 -25.76 38.60
CA SER A 593 -2.01 -27.04 38.84
C SER A 593 -0.51 -27.07 38.55
N VAL A 594 0.05 -26.09 37.84
CA VAL A 594 1.51 -26.02 37.60
C VAL A 594 2.25 -25.44 38.81
N GLY A 595 3.57 -25.59 38.86
CA GLY A 595 4.44 -24.92 39.84
C GLY A 595 5.06 -23.65 39.27
N ALA A 596 5.17 -22.61 40.10
CA ALA A 596 5.99 -21.42 39.81
C ALA A 596 6.39 -20.77 41.14
N GLU A 597 7.67 -20.42 41.30
CA GLU A 597 8.23 -19.75 42.48
C GLU A 597 9.26 -18.70 42.04
N LEU A 598 9.27 -17.54 42.69
CA LEU A 598 10.17 -16.42 42.40
C LEU A 598 11.10 -16.19 43.58
N ASN A 599 12.41 -16.09 43.31
CA ASN A 599 13.44 -15.89 44.33
C ASN A 599 14.45 -14.84 43.87
N TYR A 600 14.78 -13.89 44.75
CA TYR A 600 15.93 -13.01 44.53
C TYR A 600 17.21 -13.75 44.91
N ILE A 601 18.15 -13.83 43.98
CA ILE A 601 19.45 -14.48 44.18
C ILE A 601 20.58 -13.47 44.00
N ASN A 602 21.77 -13.78 44.54
CA ASN A 602 22.96 -12.99 44.21
C ASN A 602 23.35 -13.28 42.77
N ASN A 603 23.57 -12.22 42.01
CA ASN A 603 23.91 -12.31 40.61
C ASN A 603 25.36 -12.78 40.40
N HIS A 604 25.61 -13.50 39.31
CA HIS A 604 26.94 -13.92 38.87
C HIS A 604 27.37 -13.22 37.56
N LEU A 605 26.51 -12.38 36.95
CA LEU A 605 26.80 -11.57 35.76
C LEU A 605 27.34 -10.18 36.11
N THR A 606 26.73 -9.52 37.11
CA THR A 606 27.11 -8.22 37.69
C THR A 606 27.23 -8.32 39.21
N ASP A 607 27.92 -7.38 39.87
CA ASP A 607 27.90 -7.26 41.34
C ASP A 607 26.52 -6.74 41.77
N GLY A 608 25.56 -7.64 42.03
CA GLY A 608 24.17 -7.26 42.31
C GLY A 608 23.23 -8.43 42.61
N ASN A 609 21.92 -8.22 42.47
CA ASN A 609 20.88 -9.23 42.60
C ASN A 609 20.28 -9.59 41.25
N ALA A 610 19.70 -10.77 41.13
CA ALA A 610 18.96 -11.21 39.95
C ALA A 610 17.69 -11.96 40.36
N LEU A 611 16.75 -12.11 39.44
CA LEU A 611 15.46 -12.72 39.69
C LEU A 611 15.40 -14.14 39.12
N ARG A 612 15.33 -15.15 39.99
CA ARG A 612 15.19 -16.57 39.61
C ARG A 612 13.73 -16.99 39.60
N LEU A 613 13.27 -17.54 38.48
CA LEU A 613 11.97 -18.18 38.33
C LEU A 613 12.15 -19.70 38.23
N ASP A 614 11.68 -20.43 39.24
CA ASP A 614 11.55 -21.89 39.22
C ASP A 614 10.15 -22.26 38.72
N TYR A 615 10.03 -23.19 37.76
CA TYR A 615 8.75 -23.61 37.18
C TYR A 615 8.61 -25.15 37.13
N ASP A 616 7.37 -25.64 37.20
CA ASP A 616 7.04 -27.06 37.04
C ASP A 616 5.82 -27.23 36.12
N PHE A 617 6.07 -27.61 34.87
CA PHE A 617 5.07 -27.80 33.82
C PHE A 617 4.71 -29.28 33.58
N THR A 618 5.14 -30.19 34.47
CA THR A 618 4.92 -31.63 34.34
C THR A 618 3.49 -32.08 34.65
N THR A 619 2.68 -31.22 35.28
CA THR A 619 1.41 -31.62 35.90
C THR A 619 0.21 -31.65 34.96
N THR A 620 0.33 -31.12 33.73
CA THR A 620 -0.76 -31.05 32.75
C THR A 620 -0.24 -30.94 31.31
N THR A 621 -1.07 -31.32 30.34
CA THR A 621 -0.80 -31.22 28.89
C THR A 621 -1.42 -29.98 28.23
N ARG A 622 -2.14 -29.15 29.00
CA ARG A 622 -2.70 -27.86 28.51
C ARG A 622 -1.58 -26.84 28.29
N THR A 623 -1.88 -25.61 27.88
CA THR A 623 -0.91 -24.51 27.95
C THR A 623 -0.50 -24.26 29.40
N ARG A 624 0.82 -24.14 29.66
CA ARG A 624 1.40 -23.88 30.98
C ARG A 624 2.19 -22.58 30.92
N ALA A 625 2.08 -21.75 31.94
CA ALA A 625 2.82 -20.51 32.01
C ALA A 625 3.16 -20.13 33.45
N ALA A 626 4.32 -19.51 33.62
CA ALA A 626 4.81 -18.93 34.86
C ALA A 626 5.14 -17.44 34.59
N TYR A 627 4.40 -16.55 35.23
CA TYR A 627 4.43 -15.11 35.00
C TYR A 627 5.13 -14.40 36.15
N MET A 628 6.06 -13.51 35.82
CA MET A 628 6.73 -12.57 36.71
C MET A 628 6.13 -11.18 36.51
N PHE A 629 5.61 -10.59 37.57
CA PHE A 629 4.99 -9.27 37.57
C PHE A 629 5.87 -8.27 38.33
N PRO A 630 6.14 -7.09 37.74
CA PRO A 630 6.71 -5.99 38.49
C PRO A 630 5.74 -5.55 39.60
N PRO A 631 6.24 -4.83 40.62
CA PRO A 631 5.39 -4.23 41.63
C PRO A 631 4.28 -3.37 41.00
N ASP A 632 3.09 -3.44 41.58
CA ASP A 632 1.87 -2.76 41.07
C ASP A 632 1.50 -3.09 39.61
N ARG A 633 2.12 -4.12 39.02
CA ARG A 633 2.03 -4.48 37.59
C ARG A 633 2.42 -3.32 36.67
N ARG A 634 3.35 -2.48 37.13
CA ARG A 634 3.77 -1.28 36.42
C ARG A 634 5.27 -1.07 36.60
N LEU A 635 6.04 -1.35 35.55
CA LEU A 635 7.39 -0.84 35.41
C LEU A 635 7.40 0.16 34.24
N GLU A 636 7.52 1.45 34.54
CA GLU A 636 7.60 2.50 33.54
C GLU A 636 8.89 2.39 32.74
N MET A 637 8.78 2.46 31.41
CA MET A 637 9.91 2.53 30.52
C MET A 637 10.04 3.97 30.02
N ASN A 638 11.17 4.61 30.30
CA ASN A 638 11.39 6.01 29.96
C ASN A 638 11.73 6.17 28.48
N GLY A 639 11.21 7.22 27.83
CA GLY A 639 11.50 7.59 26.44
C GLY A 639 10.77 6.75 25.39
N ASP A 640 11.09 6.99 24.12
CA ASP A 640 10.43 6.35 22.97
C ASP A 640 11.03 4.96 22.73
N VAL A 641 10.62 4.01 23.58
CA VAL A 641 11.10 2.63 23.58
C VAL A 641 10.83 1.96 22.23
N LYS A 642 11.89 1.51 21.55
CA LYS A 642 11.80 0.71 20.32
C LYS A 642 12.04 -0.77 20.58
N LYS A 643 12.87 -1.13 21.56
CA LYS A 643 13.07 -2.53 21.98
C LYS A 643 13.10 -2.67 23.50
N ILE A 644 12.66 -3.81 24.01
CA ILE A 644 12.87 -4.22 25.40
C ILE A 644 13.77 -5.44 25.42
N GLY A 645 14.81 -5.38 26.23
CA GLY A 645 15.77 -6.48 26.39
C GLY A 645 15.96 -6.87 27.85
N VAL A 646 16.46 -8.09 28.06
CA VAL A 646 16.74 -8.64 29.37
C VAL A 646 17.87 -9.68 29.26
N ASN A 647 18.77 -9.72 30.25
CA ASN A 647 19.75 -10.79 30.37
C ASN A 647 19.10 -12.03 30.97
N VAL A 648 19.31 -13.20 30.37
CA VAL A 648 18.67 -14.46 30.78
C VAL A 648 19.70 -15.58 30.88
N TYR A 649 19.77 -16.21 32.05
CA TYR A 649 20.51 -17.45 32.28
C TYR A 649 19.62 -18.64 31.92
N GLY A 650 19.94 -19.32 30.81
CA GLY A 650 19.05 -20.26 30.15
C GLY A 650 19.30 -21.75 30.40
N SER A 651 20.32 -22.13 31.18
CA SER A 651 20.79 -23.54 31.28
C SER A 651 19.74 -24.57 31.71
N GLU A 652 18.67 -24.14 32.38
CA GLU A 652 17.53 -24.99 32.78
C GLU A 652 16.20 -24.50 32.18
N GLY A 653 16.25 -23.77 31.05
CA GLY A 653 15.09 -23.19 30.36
C GLY A 653 14.27 -24.17 29.51
N ASN A 654 14.85 -25.35 29.19
CA ASN A 654 14.21 -26.47 28.49
C ASN A 654 13.52 -26.13 27.15
N GLY A 655 13.91 -25.04 26.49
CA GLY A 655 13.39 -24.64 25.18
C GLY A 655 11.92 -24.20 25.21
N HIS A 656 11.48 -23.60 26.32
CA HIS A 656 10.19 -22.92 26.44
C HIS A 656 10.26 -21.49 25.90
N TRP A 657 9.10 -20.89 25.57
CA TRP A 657 9.04 -19.53 25.03
C TRP A 657 9.15 -18.50 26.15
N LEU A 658 10.02 -17.51 25.98
CA LEU A 658 10.13 -16.37 26.86
C LEU A 658 9.46 -15.15 26.22
N ARG A 659 8.53 -14.54 26.94
CA ARG A 659 7.74 -13.41 26.44
C ARG A 659 7.66 -12.27 27.45
N ALA A 660 7.40 -11.08 26.94
CA ALA A 660 6.99 -9.92 27.72
C ALA A 660 5.60 -9.45 27.29
N ARG A 661 4.94 -8.68 28.15
CA ARG A 661 3.74 -7.92 27.77
C ARG A 661 3.91 -6.48 28.26
N VAL A 662 3.68 -5.54 27.37
CA VAL A 662 3.69 -4.11 27.67
C VAL A 662 2.29 -3.52 27.49
N LYS A 663 2.06 -2.34 28.07
CA LYS A 663 0.87 -1.51 27.91
C LYS A 663 1.29 -0.12 27.44
N ASP A 664 0.64 0.41 26.42
CA ASP A 664 0.85 1.80 25.96
C ASP A 664 -0.02 2.81 26.72
N SER A 665 0.09 4.09 26.37
CA SER A 665 -0.69 5.19 26.95
C SER A 665 -2.18 5.11 26.59
N ASN A 666 -2.52 4.54 25.43
CA ASN A 666 -3.88 4.22 25.00
C ASN A 666 -4.50 3.01 25.72
N ASN A 667 -3.77 2.38 26.66
CA ASN A 667 -4.18 1.21 27.42
C ASN A 667 -4.30 -0.09 26.60
N VAL A 668 -3.71 -0.15 25.41
CA VAL A 668 -3.59 -1.37 24.59
C VAL A 668 -2.41 -2.21 25.07
N TYR A 669 -2.58 -3.54 25.06
CA TYR A 669 -1.55 -4.48 25.50
C TYR A 669 -0.85 -5.15 24.32
N HIS A 670 0.47 -5.05 24.29
CA HIS A 670 1.31 -5.67 23.26
C HIS A 670 2.09 -6.84 23.85
N THR A 671 2.02 -8.02 23.22
CA THR A 671 2.77 -9.21 23.64
C THR A 671 4.02 -9.36 22.78
N LEU A 672 5.18 -9.36 23.42
CA LEU A 672 6.48 -9.40 22.76
C LEU A 672 7.11 -10.78 22.98
N ASN A 673 7.63 -11.40 21.92
CA ASN A 673 8.39 -12.65 22.01
C ASN A 673 9.87 -12.31 22.16
N LEU A 674 10.41 -12.41 23.39
CA LEU A 674 11.83 -12.15 23.67
C LEU A 674 12.71 -13.26 23.09
N ASP A 675 12.27 -14.52 23.20
CA ASP A 675 12.89 -15.65 22.50
C ASP A 675 11.86 -16.80 22.37
N TYR A 676 11.87 -17.49 21.23
CA TYR A 676 10.99 -18.64 20.97
C TYR A 676 11.53 -19.95 21.57
N SER A 677 12.75 -20.00 22.09
CA SER A 677 13.30 -21.20 22.74
C SER A 677 14.44 -20.86 23.70
N VAL A 678 14.21 -20.94 25.01
CA VAL A 678 15.29 -20.84 26.01
C VAL A 678 16.05 -22.17 26.12
N ASP A 679 16.98 -22.42 25.19
CA ASP A 679 17.73 -23.68 25.07
C ASP A 679 19.27 -23.53 25.08
N TRP A 680 19.78 -22.35 25.45
CA TRP A 680 21.20 -22.09 25.59
C TRP A 680 21.73 -22.38 27.00
N ASP A 681 23.04 -22.62 27.09
CA ASP A 681 23.76 -22.72 28.36
C ASP A 681 24.40 -21.37 28.73
N GLY A 682 24.19 -20.89 29.96
CA GLY A 682 24.73 -19.64 30.45
C GLY A 682 23.85 -18.41 30.23
N TRP A 683 24.45 -17.22 30.37
CA TRP A 683 23.79 -15.92 30.15
C TRP A 683 23.73 -15.57 28.66
N LYS A 684 22.56 -15.10 28.21
CA LYS A 684 22.33 -14.53 26.88
C LYS A 684 21.46 -13.29 27.03
N TYR A 685 21.82 -12.21 26.36
CA TYR A 685 20.92 -11.07 26.21
C TYR A 685 19.89 -11.37 25.13
N VAL A 686 18.61 -11.19 25.45
CA VAL A 686 17.49 -11.36 24.51
C VAL A 686 16.66 -10.09 24.49
N GLU A 687 16.14 -9.73 23.32
CA GLU A 687 15.35 -8.51 23.14
C GLU A 687 14.22 -8.73 22.13
N ALA A 688 13.20 -7.88 22.23
CA ALA A 688 12.08 -7.84 21.30
C ALA A 688 11.77 -6.39 20.91
N GLU A 689 11.43 -6.19 19.64
CA GLU A 689 10.93 -4.94 19.10
C GLU A 689 9.48 -4.70 19.53
N LEU A 690 9.14 -3.44 19.78
CA LEU A 690 7.76 -3.01 19.93
C LEU A 690 7.13 -2.89 18.53
N PRO A 691 5.84 -3.21 18.37
CA PRO A 691 5.14 -3.00 17.10
C PRO A 691 5.04 -1.51 16.74
N ASN A 692 4.85 -1.21 15.45
CA ASN A 692 4.53 0.15 14.99
C ASN A 692 3.19 0.62 15.56
N GLY A 693 3.01 1.95 15.71
CA GLY A 693 1.78 2.55 16.27
C GLY A 693 1.63 2.42 17.79
N VAL A 694 2.73 2.19 18.52
CA VAL A 694 2.72 2.17 19.99
C VAL A 694 2.86 3.59 20.53
N GLU A 695 1.90 4.00 21.34
CA GLU A 695 1.92 5.30 22.03
C GLU A 695 2.71 5.29 23.34
N TYR A 696 3.44 6.37 23.60
CA TYR A 696 4.30 6.51 24.78
C TYR A 696 3.60 7.32 25.89
N PRO A 697 3.95 7.13 27.18
CA PRO A 697 4.95 6.19 27.71
C PRO A 697 4.46 4.74 27.75
N VAL A 698 5.40 3.80 27.55
CA VAL A 698 5.13 2.36 27.63
C VAL A 698 5.43 1.83 29.03
N VAL A 699 4.58 0.91 29.49
CA VAL A 699 4.71 0.24 30.79
C VAL A 699 4.87 -1.27 30.60
N LEU A 700 5.89 -1.88 31.18
CA LEU A 700 6.00 -3.34 31.23
C LEU A 700 5.02 -3.90 32.29
N ASP A 701 4.10 -4.76 31.83
CA ASP A 701 3.09 -5.43 32.65
C ASP A 701 3.58 -6.77 33.19
N ARG A 702 4.34 -7.56 32.39
CA ARG A 702 4.90 -8.85 32.85
C ARG A 702 6.00 -9.39 31.93
N ILE A 703 6.84 -10.28 32.48
CA ILE A 703 7.70 -11.22 31.73
C ILE A 703 7.29 -12.64 32.12
N TYR A 704 7.25 -13.58 31.18
CA TYR A 704 6.76 -14.92 31.47
C TYR A 704 7.33 -16.00 30.56
N LEU A 705 7.48 -17.19 31.13
CA LEU A 705 7.81 -18.42 30.41
C LEU A 705 6.50 -19.17 30.11
N VAL A 706 6.33 -19.66 28.89
CA VAL A 706 5.12 -20.37 28.47
C VAL A 706 5.44 -21.55 27.55
N GLU A 707 4.69 -22.63 27.74
CA GLU A 707 4.77 -23.82 26.92
C GLU A 707 3.37 -24.26 26.46
N THR A 708 3.26 -24.55 25.17
CA THR A 708 2.01 -24.92 24.49
C THR A 708 2.06 -26.34 23.91
N ASP A 709 3.25 -26.90 23.68
CA ASP A 709 3.42 -28.28 23.25
C ASP A 709 3.07 -29.22 24.42
N ARG A 710 2.11 -30.12 24.16
CA ARG A 710 1.64 -31.14 25.10
C ARG A 710 2.71 -32.19 25.43
N ASN A 711 3.74 -32.32 24.58
CA ASN A 711 4.78 -33.34 24.72
C ASN A 711 5.97 -32.86 25.57
N LYS A 712 6.15 -31.54 25.76
CA LYS A 712 7.26 -30.95 26.53
C LYS A 712 6.93 -30.79 28.03
N GLN A 713 6.87 -31.89 28.77
CA GLN A 713 6.49 -31.91 30.19
C GLN A 713 7.70 -32.00 31.11
N ASP A 714 8.31 -30.86 31.38
CA ASP A 714 9.49 -30.76 32.23
C ASP A 714 9.36 -29.64 33.28
N LYS A 715 10.43 -29.45 34.04
CA LYS A 715 10.58 -28.46 35.09
C LYS A 715 12.01 -27.94 35.04
N GLY A 716 12.20 -26.71 35.48
CA GLY A 716 13.50 -26.08 35.41
C GLY A 716 13.50 -24.71 36.06
N SER A 717 14.51 -23.91 35.71
CA SER A 717 14.65 -22.55 36.19
C SER A 717 15.25 -21.63 35.14
N ILE A 718 14.87 -20.37 35.20
CA ILE A 718 15.56 -19.29 34.49
C ILE A 718 15.95 -18.21 35.51
N ILE A 719 17.03 -17.48 35.23
CA ILE A 719 17.40 -16.29 35.99
C ILE A 719 17.36 -15.12 35.01
N ILE A 720 16.68 -14.04 35.38
CA ILE A 720 16.66 -12.80 34.61
C ILE A 720 17.36 -11.68 35.37
N ASP A 721 17.99 -10.79 34.63
CA ASP A 721 18.66 -9.60 35.17
C ASP A 721 18.70 -8.45 34.14
N ASP A 722 18.93 -7.22 34.59
CA ASP A 722 19.07 -6.00 33.78
C ASP A 722 17.99 -5.86 32.70
N ILE A 723 16.74 -5.58 33.10
CA ILE A 723 15.71 -5.21 32.11
C ILE A 723 16.07 -3.83 31.56
N GLN A 724 16.19 -3.75 30.25
CA GLN A 724 16.61 -2.56 29.51
C GLN A 724 15.57 -2.17 28.48
N ALA A 725 15.45 -0.87 28.26
CA ALA A 725 14.74 -0.28 27.13
C ALA A 725 15.77 0.29 26.16
N LYS A 726 15.65 -0.02 24.87
CA LYS A 726 16.38 0.68 23.81
C LYS A 726 15.46 1.75 23.25
N VAL A 727 15.83 3.01 23.43
CA VAL A 727 14.99 4.18 23.11
C VAL A 727 15.58 4.96 21.94
N ALA A 728 14.70 5.55 21.13
CA ALA A 728 15.12 6.53 20.14
C ALA A 728 15.72 7.76 20.86
N GLN A 729 16.69 8.41 20.22
CA GLN A 729 17.23 9.66 20.76
C GLN A 729 16.25 10.80 20.47
N LYS A 730 16.03 11.67 21.46
CA LYS A 730 15.21 12.87 21.26
C LYS A 730 15.93 13.78 20.26
N LEU A 731 15.21 14.13 19.19
CA LEU A 731 15.64 15.10 18.20
C LEU A 731 14.65 16.27 18.28
N GLU A 732 15.15 17.48 18.49
CA GLU A 732 14.35 18.70 18.39
C GLU A 732 14.53 19.22 16.97
N MET A 733 13.47 19.12 16.17
CA MET A 733 13.43 19.64 14.81
C MET A 733 13.28 21.17 14.87
N PRO A 734 13.89 21.91 13.93
CA PRO A 734 13.55 23.32 13.74
C PRO A 734 12.08 23.43 13.38
N GLU A 735 11.43 24.49 13.85
CA GLU A 735 10.11 24.88 13.39
C GLU A 735 10.20 25.30 11.91
N GLU A 736 9.30 24.79 11.08
CA GLU A 736 9.21 25.15 9.66
C GLU A 736 8.14 26.23 9.50
N GLU A 737 8.44 27.27 8.70
CA GLU A 737 7.46 28.32 8.40
C GLU A 737 6.33 27.72 7.57
N LYS A 738 5.08 27.91 8.03
CA LYS A 738 3.90 27.49 7.28
C LYS A 738 3.58 28.52 6.21
N THR A 739 3.28 28.05 5.00
CA THR A 739 2.81 28.91 3.93
C THR A 739 1.30 29.12 4.07
N GLU A 740 0.86 30.36 4.15
CA GLU A 740 -0.57 30.70 4.16
C GLU A 740 -1.15 30.66 2.73
N ASP A 741 -2.34 30.10 2.58
CA ASP A 741 -3.03 30.03 1.28
C ASP A 741 -4.03 31.18 1.12
N PRO A 742 -4.02 31.92 0.00
CA PRO A 742 -4.92 33.06 -0.21
C PRO A 742 -6.41 32.70 -0.30
N LEU A 743 -6.77 31.41 -0.39
CA LEU A 743 -8.17 30.95 -0.31
C LEU A 743 -8.72 31.16 1.09
N ILE A 744 -7.93 30.94 2.14
CA ILE A 744 -8.33 31.31 3.50
C ILE A 744 -8.17 32.81 3.63
N LEU A 745 -9.24 33.48 4.05
CA LEU A 745 -9.16 34.91 4.31
C LEU A 745 -8.24 35.13 5.49
N ASP A 746 -7.13 35.77 5.17
CA ASP A 746 -6.11 36.12 6.13
C ASP A 746 -6.68 37.16 7.14
N TYR A 747 -7.11 38.35 6.65
CA TYR A 747 -7.63 39.41 7.55
C TYR A 747 -8.74 40.33 6.99
N GLY A 748 -9.50 39.86 5.99
CA GLY A 748 -10.47 40.66 5.20
C GLY A 748 -11.96 40.39 5.48
N GLN A 749 -12.84 41.31 5.04
CA GLN A 749 -14.27 41.03 4.90
C GLN A 749 -14.51 40.23 3.63
N LEU A 750 -15.43 39.25 3.68
CA LEU A 750 -15.90 38.55 2.48
C LEU A 750 -16.37 39.59 1.43
N PRO A 751 -16.08 39.40 0.14
CA PRO A 751 -16.49 40.34 -0.90
C PRO A 751 -18.02 40.54 -0.92
N GLU A 752 -18.48 41.80 -0.96
CA GLU A 752 -19.92 42.14 -0.84
C GLU A 752 -20.81 41.61 -1.99
N GLU A 753 -20.23 41.35 -3.16
CA GLU A 753 -20.96 40.93 -4.37
C GLU A 753 -20.97 39.40 -4.56
N ASP A 754 -20.19 38.67 -3.76
CA ASP A 754 -20.14 37.21 -3.79
C ASP A 754 -21.39 36.60 -3.16
N TRP A 755 -21.71 35.37 -3.56
CA TRP A 755 -22.71 34.57 -2.85
C TRP A 755 -22.05 33.56 -1.93
N GLN A 756 -22.74 33.21 -0.85
CA GLN A 756 -22.14 32.47 0.26
C GLN A 756 -22.91 31.20 0.64
N PHE A 757 -22.21 30.23 1.21
CA PHE A 757 -22.78 29.05 1.87
C PHE A 757 -21.95 28.68 3.09
N ALA A 758 -22.55 28.06 4.10
CA ALA A 758 -21.85 27.62 5.30
C ALA A 758 -21.54 26.13 5.27
N VAL A 759 -20.46 25.71 5.92
CA VAL A 759 -20.07 24.31 6.10
C VAL A 759 -19.88 23.99 7.57
N ILE A 760 -20.54 22.92 8.03
CA ILE A 760 -20.51 22.41 9.40
C ILE A 760 -20.07 20.94 9.35
N SER A 761 -19.18 20.55 10.26
CA SER A 761 -18.60 19.21 10.31
C SER A 761 -18.62 18.65 11.73
N ASP A 762 -18.74 17.33 11.84
CA ASP A 762 -18.56 16.58 13.09
C ASP A 762 -19.42 17.11 14.25
N MET A 763 -20.74 17.18 14.04
CA MET A 763 -21.69 17.53 15.10
C MET A 763 -21.78 16.43 16.16
N GLN A 764 -21.78 15.18 15.70
CA GLN A 764 -21.82 13.94 16.49
C GLN A 764 -22.84 14.01 17.63
N LEU A 765 -24.08 14.33 17.26
CA LEU A 765 -25.17 14.52 18.22
C LEU A 765 -25.53 13.20 18.91
N ILE A 766 -25.82 13.31 20.21
CA ILE A 766 -26.28 12.20 21.07
C ILE A 766 -27.51 12.65 21.86
N SER A 767 -28.67 12.11 21.51
CA SER A 767 -29.98 12.39 22.08
C SER A 767 -30.02 12.18 23.61
N ALA A 768 -29.24 11.23 24.12
CA ALA A 768 -29.18 10.91 25.55
C ALA A 768 -28.45 11.95 26.42
N ASN A 769 -27.78 12.95 25.81
CA ASN A 769 -26.94 13.92 26.50
C ASN A 769 -27.28 15.37 26.12
N GLU A 770 -28.51 15.80 26.41
CA GLU A 770 -29.07 17.12 26.07
C GLU A 770 -28.22 18.32 26.55
N ASP A 771 -27.44 18.18 27.63
CA ASP A 771 -26.57 19.23 28.17
C ASP A 771 -25.13 19.19 27.59
N SER A 772 -24.89 18.44 26.52
CA SER A 772 -23.57 18.30 25.89
C SER A 772 -23.10 19.59 25.22
N LYS A 773 -21.78 19.76 25.10
CA LYS A 773 -21.18 20.92 24.42
C LYS A 773 -21.43 20.86 22.91
N GLU A 774 -21.51 19.65 22.35
CA GLU A 774 -21.80 19.39 20.95
C GLU A 774 -23.17 19.97 20.57
N ILE A 775 -24.19 19.75 21.39
CA ILE A 775 -25.53 20.33 21.22
C ILE A 775 -25.49 21.86 21.38
N GLN A 776 -24.86 22.37 22.44
CA GLN A 776 -24.81 23.83 22.70
C GLN A 776 -24.12 24.59 21.57
N ASN A 777 -22.95 24.10 21.14
CA ASN A 777 -22.22 24.68 20.03
C ASN A 777 -23.02 24.56 18.72
N SER A 778 -23.73 23.45 18.49
CA SER A 778 -24.61 23.28 17.31
C SER A 778 -25.70 24.35 17.28
N GLU A 779 -26.44 24.53 18.37
CA GLU A 779 -27.53 25.51 18.45
C GLU A 779 -27.01 26.94 18.23
N GLU A 780 -25.88 27.28 18.85
CA GLU A 780 -25.23 28.60 18.69
C GLU A 780 -24.81 28.86 17.25
N VAL A 781 -24.10 27.92 16.62
CA VAL A 781 -23.62 28.04 15.23
C VAL A 781 -24.79 28.13 14.25
N LEU A 782 -25.80 27.27 14.39
CA LEU A 782 -26.97 27.29 13.49
C LEU A 782 -27.73 28.62 13.59
N GLN A 783 -27.88 29.17 14.79
CA GLN A 783 -28.51 30.48 14.99
C GLN A 783 -27.65 31.61 14.43
N ALA A 784 -26.33 31.56 14.61
CA ALA A 784 -25.39 32.54 14.04
C ALA A 784 -25.44 32.55 12.50
N ILE A 785 -25.55 31.38 11.87
CA ILE A 785 -25.67 31.25 10.41
C ILE A 785 -26.96 31.91 9.88
N ASN A 786 -28.07 31.88 10.62
CA ASN A 786 -29.30 32.58 10.21
C ASN A 786 -29.12 34.10 10.12
N GLU A 787 -28.16 34.67 10.86
CA GLU A 787 -27.83 36.09 10.80
C GLU A 787 -26.92 36.46 9.61
N GLN A 788 -26.45 35.46 8.86
CA GLN A 788 -25.55 35.61 7.72
C GLN A 788 -26.28 35.50 6.37
N ASP A 789 -25.69 36.09 5.34
CA ASP A 789 -26.23 36.07 3.97
C ASP A 789 -25.80 34.81 3.21
N VAL A 790 -26.02 33.65 3.83
CA VAL A 790 -25.78 32.35 3.21
C VAL A 790 -27.03 31.85 2.50
N ASP A 791 -26.83 31.23 1.33
CA ASP A 791 -27.91 30.64 0.51
C ASP A 791 -28.33 29.25 1.04
N PHE A 792 -27.40 28.45 1.57
CA PHE A 792 -27.63 27.12 2.16
C PHE A 792 -26.47 26.70 3.09
N VAL A 793 -26.65 25.56 3.78
CA VAL A 793 -25.65 24.92 4.66
C VAL A 793 -25.29 23.53 4.17
N LEU A 794 -24.00 23.19 4.17
CA LEU A 794 -23.50 21.83 3.95
C LEU A 794 -23.07 21.22 5.28
N PHE A 795 -23.62 20.05 5.61
CA PHE A 795 -23.15 19.22 6.72
C PHE A 795 -22.22 18.14 6.17
N ASN A 796 -20.94 18.17 6.57
CA ASN A 796 -19.91 17.34 5.99
C ASN A 796 -19.66 16.03 6.76
N GLY A 797 -20.74 15.30 7.06
CA GLY A 797 -20.71 14.03 7.78
C GLY A 797 -20.68 14.13 9.30
N ASP A 798 -20.89 12.99 9.94
CA ASP A 798 -20.90 12.82 11.39
C ASP A 798 -21.86 13.81 12.07
N VAL A 799 -23.10 13.86 11.58
CA VAL A 799 -24.20 14.61 12.19
C VAL A 799 -24.69 13.89 13.46
N VAL A 800 -24.75 12.56 13.43
CA VAL A 800 -25.09 11.70 14.58
C VAL A 800 -23.86 10.94 15.06
N ASP A 801 -23.82 10.51 16.33
CA ASP A 801 -22.73 9.63 16.83
C ASP A 801 -23.05 8.13 16.63
N PHE A 802 -24.33 7.78 16.49
CA PHE A 802 -24.79 6.40 16.29
C PHE A 802 -25.91 6.30 15.25
N ASP A 803 -25.82 5.27 14.41
CA ASP A 803 -26.84 4.98 13.39
C ASP A 803 -28.12 4.37 14.00
N THR A 804 -28.99 5.22 14.54
CA THR A 804 -30.30 4.84 15.08
C THR A 804 -31.38 5.88 14.78
N ASP A 805 -32.63 5.44 14.55
CA ASP A 805 -33.76 6.32 14.24
C ASP A 805 -33.95 7.46 15.27
N GLU A 806 -33.66 7.19 16.55
CA GLU A 806 -33.78 8.17 17.64
C GLU A 806 -32.76 9.31 17.49
N GLU A 807 -31.51 8.98 17.17
CA GLU A 807 -30.44 9.96 16.94
C GLU A 807 -30.70 10.78 15.66
N TYR A 808 -31.13 10.13 14.58
CA TYR A 808 -31.45 10.84 13.32
C TYR A 808 -32.65 11.78 13.47
N GLN A 809 -33.71 11.36 14.17
CA GLN A 809 -34.86 12.22 14.43
C GLN A 809 -34.47 13.40 15.31
N PHE A 810 -33.69 13.15 16.37
CA PHE A 810 -33.19 14.21 17.25
C PHE A 810 -32.34 15.24 16.49
N ALA A 811 -31.38 14.77 15.69
CA ALA A 811 -30.53 15.65 14.87
C ALA A 811 -31.35 16.48 13.89
N LYS A 812 -32.33 15.86 13.21
CA LYS A 812 -33.21 16.56 12.29
C LYS A 812 -34.05 17.62 12.98
N ASP A 813 -34.63 17.30 14.13
CA ASP A 813 -35.43 18.24 14.92
C ASP A 813 -34.56 19.42 15.38
N LEU A 814 -33.35 19.15 15.90
CA LEU A 814 -32.41 20.20 16.33
C LEU A 814 -32.03 21.13 15.17
N ILE A 815 -31.72 20.58 13.99
CA ILE A 815 -31.38 21.37 12.80
C ILE A 815 -32.59 22.21 12.35
N GLU A 816 -33.77 21.60 12.16
CA GLU A 816 -34.96 22.29 11.65
C GLU A 816 -35.54 23.31 12.65
N GLU A 817 -35.28 23.17 13.95
CA GLU A 817 -35.67 24.15 14.98
C GLU A 817 -34.74 25.37 15.03
N ASN A 818 -33.46 25.20 14.67
CA ASN A 818 -32.43 26.24 14.82
C ASN A 818 -31.92 26.84 13.51
N LEU A 819 -32.24 26.26 12.34
CA LEU A 819 -31.78 26.72 11.03
C LEU A 819 -32.96 27.06 10.11
N ASP A 820 -33.00 28.28 9.57
CA ASP A 820 -34.04 28.73 8.63
C ASP A 820 -33.63 28.67 7.14
N LYS A 821 -32.44 28.09 6.89
CA LYS A 821 -31.82 27.95 5.57
C LYS A 821 -31.97 26.51 5.02
N PRO A 822 -31.99 26.33 3.68
CA PRO A 822 -31.84 25.01 3.07
C PRO A 822 -30.52 24.35 3.46
N TYR A 823 -30.48 23.03 3.53
CA TYR A 823 -29.26 22.30 3.84
C TYR A 823 -29.12 20.98 3.07
N TYR A 824 -27.88 20.52 2.96
CA TYR A 824 -27.49 19.22 2.39
C TYR A 824 -26.58 18.50 3.37
N VAL A 825 -26.68 17.18 3.44
CA VAL A 825 -25.88 16.36 4.38
C VAL A 825 -25.12 15.31 3.59
N ALA A 826 -23.80 15.27 3.74
CA ALA A 826 -22.97 14.15 3.33
C ALA A 826 -22.91 13.11 4.47
N PRO A 827 -22.86 11.80 4.16
CA PRO A 827 -22.72 10.78 5.20
C PRO A 827 -21.27 10.64 5.68
N GLY A 828 -21.07 10.63 7.01
CA GLY A 828 -19.82 10.26 7.69
C GLY A 828 -19.84 8.83 8.21
N ASN A 829 -18.76 8.40 8.87
CA ASN A 829 -18.67 7.02 9.37
C ASN A 829 -19.61 6.75 10.53
N HIS A 830 -20.01 7.78 11.29
CA HIS A 830 -20.98 7.59 12.36
C HIS A 830 -22.41 7.36 11.85
N GLU A 831 -22.74 7.82 10.64
CA GLU A 831 -24.01 7.53 9.97
C GLU A 831 -24.17 6.05 9.59
N VAL A 832 -23.10 5.26 9.54
CA VAL A 832 -23.14 3.79 9.34
C VAL A 832 -22.72 2.99 10.58
N TYR A 833 -22.27 3.68 11.64
CA TYR A 833 -21.76 3.06 12.85
C TYR A 833 -22.90 2.46 13.68
N GLY A 834 -23.15 1.17 13.46
CA GLY A 834 -24.24 0.44 14.08
C GLY A 834 -24.86 -0.57 13.12
N SER A 835 -25.70 -0.10 12.19
CA SER A 835 -26.39 -0.98 11.24
C SER A 835 -25.49 -1.46 10.09
N GLY A 836 -24.40 -0.74 9.81
CA GLY A 836 -23.48 -1.01 8.70
C GLY A 836 -24.00 -0.62 7.30
N ASN A 837 -25.13 0.10 7.22
CA ASN A 837 -25.72 0.62 5.99
C ASN A 837 -26.24 2.06 6.19
N LEU A 838 -26.70 2.70 5.11
CA LEU A 838 -27.17 4.10 5.10
C LEU A 838 -28.70 4.21 4.91
N ASP A 839 -29.48 3.17 5.27
CA ASP A 839 -30.93 3.20 5.06
C ASP A 839 -31.59 4.32 5.90
N ASN A 840 -31.20 4.46 7.16
CA ASN A 840 -31.68 5.52 8.05
C ASN A 840 -31.26 6.91 7.53
N PHE A 841 -29.98 7.08 7.21
CA PHE A 841 -29.49 8.31 6.58
C PHE A 841 -30.34 8.72 5.38
N LYS A 842 -30.64 7.76 4.49
CA LYS A 842 -31.42 8.00 3.27
C LYS A 842 -32.86 8.41 3.54
N GLU A 843 -33.45 7.89 4.62
CA GLU A 843 -34.79 8.25 5.05
C GLU A 843 -34.85 9.69 5.61
N PHE A 844 -33.87 10.09 6.42
CA PHE A 844 -33.90 11.37 7.14
C PHE A 844 -33.33 12.55 6.33
N PHE A 845 -32.22 12.33 5.63
CA PHE A 845 -31.41 13.38 4.99
C PHE A 845 -31.31 13.29 3.45
N GLY A 846 -31.75 12.18 2.84
CA GLY A 846 -31.83 12.04 1.38
C GLY A 846 -30.69 11.22 0.76
N PRO A 847 -30.34 11.42 -0.51
CA PRO A 847 -29.39 10.54 -1.19
C PRO A 847 -28.00 10.57 -0.52
N ASP A 848 -27.28 9.45 -0.57
CA ASP A 848 -25.93 9.32 0.01
C ASP A 848 -24.87 10.02 -0.84
N HIS A 849 -25.14 10.22 -2.13
CA HIS A 849 -24.34 10.99 -3.08
C HIS A 849 -25.28 11.69 -4.07
N GLN A 850 -24.95 12.90 -4.50
CA GLN A 850 -25.77 13.68 -5.42
C GLN A 850 -24.99 14.79 -6.11
N VAL A 851 -25.55 15.29 -7.21
CA VAL A 851 -25.01 16.42 -7.97
C VAL A 851 -26.08 17.49 -8.10
N PHE A 852 -25.73 18.74 -7.83
CA PHE A 852 -26.62 19.88 -8.04
C PHE A 852 -25.83 21.12 -8.45
N ASP A 853 -26.49 22.04 -9.15
CA ASP A 853 -25.87 23.27 -9.61
C ASP A 853 -26.48 24.47 -8.87
N HIS A 854 -25.64 25.40 -8.42
CA HIS A 854 -26.06 26.65 -7.78
C HIS A 854 -25.21 27.81 -8.27
N LYS A 855 -25.86 28.84 -8.84
CA LYS A 855 -25.23 30.09 -9.32
C LYS A 855 -23.94 29.88 -10.16
N GLY A 856 -23.90 28.83 -10.98
CA GLY A 856 -22.77 28.52 -11.87
C GLY A 856 -21.71 27.60 -11.28
N THR A 857 -21.87 27.16 -10.04
CA THR A 857 -21.04 26.14 -9.39
C THR A 857 -21.75 24.79 -9.43
N ARG A 858 -21.03 23.74 -9.83
CA ARG A 858 -21.49 22.36 -9.69
C ARG A 858 -21.00 21.76 -8.38
N PHE A 859 -21.94 21.37 -7.53
CA PHE A 859 -21.66 20.65 -6.30
C PHE A 859 -21.75 19.13 -6.54
N ILE A 860 -20.74 18.41 -6.08
CA ILE A 860 -20.67 16.95 -6.12
C ILE A 860 -20.51 16.44 -4.69
N GLN A 861 -21.61 15.92 -4.13
CA GLN A 861 -21.62 15.25 -2.84
C GLN A 861 -21.13 13.81 -3.01
N ILE A 862 -20.05 13.44 -2.32
CA ILE A 862 -19.50 12.09 -2.32
C ILE A 862 -19.79 11.36 -1.00
N ASN A 863 -19.88 10.03 -1.09
CA ASN A 863 -20.08 9.14 0.05
C ASN A 863 -18.76 8.42 0.37
N THR A 864 -18.18 8.79 1.52
CA THR A 864 -16.96 8.18 2.06
C THR A 864 -17.21 7.49 3.40
N SER A 865 -18.47 7.21 3.77
CA SER A 865 -18.88 6.77 5.11
C SER A 865 -18.23 5.47 5.59
N LYS A 866 -17.67 4.66 4.69
CA LYS A 866 -16.95 3.42 5.03
C LYS A 866 -15.43 3.55 4.92
N GLY A 867 -14.90 4.78 4.80
CA GLY A 867 -13.47 5.06 4.64
C GLY A 867 -12.95 4.88 3.22
N GLY A 868 -13.82 4.94 2.20
CA GLY A 868 -13.43 4.80 0.79
C GLY A 868 -14.64 4.97 -0.15
N LEU A 869 -14.44 5.52 -1.35
CA LEU A 869 -15.52 5.82 -2.30
C LEU A 869 -16.20 4.54 -2.78
N ARG A 870 -15.44 3.56 -3.27
CA ARG A 870 -16.00 2.33 -3.84
C ARG A 870 -16.68 1.46 -2.79
N ILE A 871 -16.06 1.32 -1.62
CA ILE A 871 -16.60 0.48 -0.53
C ILE A 871 -17.85 1.09 0.11
N SER A 872 -17.98 2.41 0.08
CA SER A 872 -19.19 3.12 0.51
C SER A 872 -20.30 2.95 -0.52
N ASN A 873 -20.02 3.29 -1.78
CA ASN A 873 -20.92 3.04 -2.92
C ASN A 873 -20.16 3.12 -4.25
N ALA A 874 -19.92 1.99 -4.92
CA ALA A 874 -19.17 1.96 -6.18
C ALA A 874 -19.88 2.66 -7.37
N GLU A 875 -21.19 2.85 -7.33
CA GLU A 875 -21.92 3.53 -8.42
C GLU A 875 -21.58 5.03 -8.50
N GLN A 876 -21.17 5.64 -7.38
CA GLN A 876 -20.87 7.07 -7.32
C GLN A 876 -19.70 7.47 -8.22
N TRP A 877 -18.76 6.56 -8.50
CA TRP A 877 -17.67 6.80 -9.44
C TRP A 877 -18.16 7.18 -10.84
N PHE A 878 -19.21 6.52 -11.32
CA PHE A 878 -19.83 6.88 -12.61
C PHE A 878 -20.55 8.22 -12.54
N THR A 879 -21.17 8.54 -11.40
CA THR A 879 -21.82 9.82 -11.15
C THR A 879 -20.80 10.97 -11.14
N ILE A 880 -19.67 10.81 -10.44
CA ILE A 880 -18.58 11.79 -10.38
C ILE A 880 -18.03 12.04 -11.79
N LYS A 881 -17.66 10.98 -12.53
CA LYS A 881 -17.12 11.13 -13.87
C LYS A 881 -18.09 11.84 -14.81
N SER A 882 -19.36 11.44 -14.80
CA SER A 882 -20.40 12.08 -15.60
C SER A 882 -20.57 13.55 -15.23
N ALA A 883 -20.54 13.89 -13.94
CA ALA A 883 -20.70 15.26 -13.46
C ALA A 883 -19.57 16.19 -13.92
N LEU A 884 -18.32 15.71 -13.88
CA LEU A 884 -17.14 16.41 -14.38
C LEU A 884 -17.18 16.58 -15.89
N ASP A 885 -17.42 15.49 -16.64
CA ASP A 885 -17.50 15.52 -18.11
C ASP A 885 -18.62 16.44 -18.63
N GLU A 886 -19.73 16.55 -17.90
CA GLU A 886 -20.82 17.46 -18.20
C GLU A 886 -20.47 18.91 -17.84
N ALA A 887 -19.86 19.15 -16.68
CA ALA A 887 -19.44 20.48 -16.24
C ALA A 887 -18.39 21.08 -17.19
N GLU A 888 -17.47 20.26 -17.70
CA GLU A 888 -16.44 20.64 -18.66
C GLU A 888 -17.08 21.29 -19.90
N LYS A 889 -18.17 20.69 -20.38
CA LYS A 889 -18.86 21.05 -21.63
C LYS A 889 -19.93 22.12 -21.46
N ASP A 890 -20.48 22.30 -20.25
CA ASP A 890 -21.56 23.24 -19.99
C ASP A 890 -21.03 24.67 -19.74
N PRO A 891 -21.31 25.64 -20.63
CA PRO A 891 -20.83 27.01 -20.46
C PRO A 891 -21.53 27.79 -19.33
N THR A 892 -22.56 27.23 -18.70
CA THR A 892 -23.23 27.83 -17.54
C THR A 892 -22.58 27.41 -16.22
N ILE A 893 -21.69 26.43 -16.25
CA ILE A 893 -20.88 26.00 -15.11
C ILE A 893 -19.49 26.62 -15.23
N ASN A 894 -19.06 27.33 -14.19
CA ASN A 894 -17.78 28.03 -14.11
C ASN A 894 -16.76 27.30 -13.24
N ASN A 895 -17.20 26.47 -12.29
CA ASN A 895 -16.34 25.79 -11.33
C ASN A 895 -17.06 24.57 -10.68
N VAL A 896 -16.28 23.71 -10.03
CA VAL A 896 -16.76 22.48 -9.36
C VAL A 896 -16.38 22.51 -7.87
N PHE A 897 -17.29 22.09 -7.00
CA PHE A 897 -17.07 21.94 -5.58
C PHE A 897 -17.42 20.51 -5.15
N VAL A 898 -16.44 19.73 -4.73
CA VAL A 898 -16.62 18.36 -4.24
C VAL A 898 -16.61 18.37 -2.72
N TYR A 899 -17.53 17.65 -2.07
CA TYR A 899 -17.53 17.54 -0.61
C TYR A 899 -17.96 16.16 -0.12
N GLY A 900 -17.32 15.72 0.95
CA GLY A 900 -17.58 14.46 1.63
C GLY A 900 -16.85 14.39 2.97
N HIS A 901 -17.10 13.34 3.75
CA HIS A 901 -16.66 13.33 5.14
C HIS A 901 -15.16 13.04 5.33
N HIS A 902 -14.66 11.92 4.78
CA HIS A 902 -13.25 11.56 4.93
C HIS A 902 -12.41 12.35 3.94
N PRO A 903 -11.27 12.89 4.36
CA PRO A 903 -10.34 13.55 3.48
C PRO A 903 -9.64 12.53 2.57
N LEU A 904 -9.21 12.99 1.39
CA LEU A 904 -8.44 12.15 0.47
C LEU A 904 -7.10 11.76 1.10
N GLU A 905 -6.46 12.72 1.74
CA GLU A 905 -5.27 12.55 2.56
C GLU A 905 -5.41 13.18 3.94
N ASP A 906 -4.64 12.67 4.88
CA ASP A 906 -4.66 13.11 6.26
C ASP A 906 -3.37 13.89 6.57
N PRO A 907 -3.49 15.18 6.96
CA PRO A 907 -2.32 16.01 7.27
C PRO A 907 -1.64 15.61 8.59
N LEU A 908 -2.24 14.71 9.38
CA LEU A 908 -1.66 14.24 10.64
C LEU A 908 -0.55 13.20 10.40
N PRO A 909 0.49 13.15 11.25
CA PRO A 909 1.63 12.24 11.06
C PRO A 909 1.31 10.74 11.04
N ASP A 910 0.18 10.31 11.60
CA ASP A 910 -0.22 8.90 11.61
C ASP A 910 -1.08 8.50 10.40
N ALA A 911 -1.55 9.49 9.62
CA ALA A 911 -2.39 9.36 8.44
C ALA A 911 -3.63 8.45 8.64
N ALA A 912 -4.17 8.41 9.86
CA ALA A 912 -5.20 7.44 10.25
C ALA A 912 -6.61 7.80 9.76
N HIS A 913 -6.82 9.02 9.27
CA HIS A 913 -8.13 9.60 8.97
C HIS A 913 -8.43 9.73 7.46
N ALA A 914 -7.46 9.46 6.60
CA ALA A 914 -7.62 9.53 5.15
C ALA A 914 -8.53 8.42 4.58
N LEU A 915 -8.81 8.48 3.27
CA LEU A 915 -9.34 7.31 2.57
C LEU A 915 -8.39 6.11 2.73
N SER A 916 -8.97 4.95 3.02
CA SER A 916 -8.22 3.71 3.23
C SER A 916 -7.55 3.14 1.98
N ASP A 917 -7.97 3.59 0.79
CA ASP A 917 -7.39 3.23 -0.51
C ASP A 917 -6.87 4.51 -1.18
N GLN A 918 -5.56 4.75 -1.07
CA GLN A 918 -4.93 5.97 -1.60
C GLN A 918 -4.97 6.02 -3.13
N LYS A 919 -5.00 4.88 -3.84
CA LYS A 919 -5.20 4.91 -5.30
C LYS A 919 -6.60 5.40 -5.67
N GLU A 920 -7.61 5.19 -4.82
CA GLU A 920 -8.92 5.82 -5.00
C GLU A 920 -8.87 7.35 -4.77
N ALA A 921 -8.04 7.84 -3.85
CA ALA A 921 -7.81 9.26 -3.67
C ALA A 921 -7.10 9.87 -4.90
N ASP A 922 -5.99 9.28 -5.32
CA ASP A 922 -5.21 9.70 -6.50
C ASP A 922 -6.08 9.77 -7.76
N LEU A 923 -6.92 8.76 -8.01
CA LEU A 923 -7.78 8.75 -9.20
C LEU A 923 -8.81 9.89 -9.20
N LEU A 924 -9.33 10.28 -8.02
CA LEU A 924 -10.24 11.42 -7.94
C LEU A 924 -9.49 12.74 -8.13
N GLU A 925 -8.29 12.86 -7.55
CA GLU A 925 -7.39 13.99 -7.78
C GLU A 925 -7.07 14.16 -9.26
N ASP A 926 -6.62 13.09 -9.93
CA ASP A 926 -6.32 13.08 -11.37
C ASP A 926 -7.52 13.55 -12.19
N TRP A 927 -8.73 13.09 -11.89
CA TRP A 927 -9.93 13.51 -12.63
C TRP A 927 -10.29 14.99 -12.41
N LEU A 928 -10.00 15.54 -11.24
CA LEU A 928 -10.23 16.96 -10.94
C LEU A 928 -9.15 17.83 -11.60
N THR A 929 -7.89 17.38 -11.57
CA THR A 929 -6.76 17.98 -12.27
C THR A 929 -7.02 18.00 -13.78
N ASP A 930 -7.34 16.86 -14.39
CA ASP A 930 -7.71 16.74 -15.80
C ASP A 930 -8.88 17.68 -16.14
N TYR A 931 -9.93 17.68 -15.32
CA TYR A 931 -11.07 18.59 -15.52
C TYR A 931 -10.63 20.06 -15.54
N ARG A 932 -9.79 20.47 -14.58
CA ARG A 932 -9.27 21.83 -14.49
C ARG A 932 -8.41 22.18 -15.69
N GLU A 933 -7.50 21.29 -16.06
CA GLU A 933 -6.55 21.50 -17.16
C GLU A 933 -7.24 21.50 -18.54
N ASP A 934 -8.20 20.62 -18.78
CA ASP A 934 -8.92 20.55 -20.06
C ASP A 934 -9.92 21.71 -20.23
N SER A 935 -10.60 22.10 -19.15
CA SER A 935 -11.68 23.09 -19.22
C SER A 935 -11.23 24.52 -18.89
N GLY A 936 -10.13 24.70 -18.15
CA GLY A 936 -9.73 25.97 -17.53
C GLY A 936 -10.59 26.37 -16.32
N LYS A 937 -11.55 25.53 -15.91
CA LYS A 937 -12.47 25.82 -14.81
C LYS A 937 -11.90 25.26 -13.51
N PRO A 938 -11.85 26.02 -12.41
CA PRO A 938 -11.27 25.52 -11.18
C PRO A 938 -12.21 24.52 -10.49
N ALA A 939 -11.61 23.67 -9.65
CA ALA A 939 -12.31 22.77 -8.76
C ALA A 939 -11.66 22.81 -7.37
N MET A 940 -12.40 22.39 -6.34
CA MET A 940 -11.85 22.13 -5.00
C MET A 940 -12.56 20.96 -4.32
N VAL A 941 -11.91 20.40 -3.31
CA VAL A 941 -12.46 19.35 -2.45
C VAL A 941 -12.50 19.84 -1.01
N MET A 942 -13.59 19.54 -0.31
CA MET A 942 -13.75 19.84 1.11
C MET A 942 -14.15 18.61 1.93
N SER A 943 -13.45 18.40 3.04
CA SER A 943 -13.55 17.24 3.92
C SER A 943 -13.56 17.59 5.42
N ALA A 944 -13.73 16.59 6.27
CA ALA A 944 -13.81 16.68 7.72
C ALA A 944 -13.02 15.52 8.36
N HIS A 945 -13.53 14.89 9.42
CA HIS A 945 -13.03 13.64 10.03
C HIS A 945 -11.67 13.75 10.77
N ALA A 946 -10.63 14.31 10.14
CA ALA A 946 -9.33 14.57 10.78
C ALA A 946 -9.42 15.62 11.91
N SER A 947 -10.56 16.29 12.06
CA SER A 947 -10.89 17.14 13.21
C SER A 947 -9.91 18.30 13.44
N LEU A 948 -9.43 18.92 12.36
CA LEU A 948 -8.60 20.13 12.35
C LEU A 948 -8.85 20.92 11.06
N VAL A 949 -8.49 22.20 11.06
CA VAL A 949 -8.51 23.04 9.85
C VAL A 949 -7.19 22.89 9.11
N ASN A 950 -7.24 22.43 7.87
CA ASN A 950 -6.07 22.35 7.00
C ASN A 950 -6.49 22.70 5.57
N LEU A 951 -5.60 23.34 4.84
CA LEU A 951 -5.76 23.58 3.42
C LEU A 951 -4.43 23.24 2.75
N ASP A 952 -4.50 22.29 1.83
CA ASP A 952 -3.38 21.89 0.99
C ASP A 952 -3.75 22.05 -0.48
N ARG A 953 -2.75 22.20 -1.36
CA ARG A 953 -2.96 22.19 -2.82
C ARG A 953 -2.17 21.05 -3.43
N ARG A 954 -2.79 20.37 -4.39
CA ARG A 954 -2.14 19.27 -5.11
C ARG A 954 -2.56 19.29 -6.55
N ASP A 955 -1.56 19.36 -7.42
CA ASP A 955 -1.74 19.46 -8.87
C ASP A 955 -2.82 20.50 -9.28
N GLY A 956 -2.85 21.63 -8.55
CA GLY A 956 -3.74 22.75 -8.80
C GLY A 956 -5.14 22.66 -8.18
N ILE A 957 -5.43 21.60 -7.41
CA ILE A 957 -6.70 21.41 -6.70
C ILE A 957 -6.51 21.73 -5.21
N PRO A 958 -7.28 22.68 -4.65
CA PRO A 958 -7.32 22.92 -3.20
C PRO A 958 -8.12 21.82 -2.47
N TYR A 959 -7.54 21.32 -1.39
CA TYR A 959 -8.11 20.33 -0.48
C TYR A 959 -8.25 20.95 0.91
N MET A 960 -9.47 21.25 1.32
CA MET A 960 -9.75 21.85 2.62
C MET A 960 -10.34 20.82 3.58
N ILE A 961 -9.77 20.73 4.78
CA ILE A 961 -10.37 20.04 5.92
C ILE A 961 -10.92 21.10 6.87
N THR A 962 -12.16 20.92 7.31
CA THR A 962 -12.78 21.76 8.36
C THR A 962 -12.69 21.06 9.71
N GLY A 963 -12.52 21.81 10.79
CA GLY A 963 -12.53 21.25 12.14
C GLY A 963 -13.94 20.96 12.67
N PRO A 964 -14.03 20.31 13.84
CA PRO A 964 -15.31 19.88 14.41
C PRO A 964 -16.00 21.03 15.16
N ILE A 965 -17.31 20.95 15.36
CA ILE A 965 -17.99 21.99 16.15
C ILE A 965 -17.85 21.81 17.67
N GLY A 966 -17.50 20.61 18.16
CA GLY A 966 -17.53 20.33 19.59
C GLY A 966 -16.82 19.06 20.07
N LYS A 967 -16.63 18.04 19.23
CA LYS A 967 -15.81 16.87 19.58
C LYS A 967 -14.33 17.28 19.67
N GLY A 968 -13.56 16.65 20.55
CA GLY A 968 -12.13 16.94 20.71
C GLY A 968 -11.36 16.78 19.40
N THR A 969 -10.36 17.63 19.18
CA THR A 969 -9.54 17.66 17.96
C THR A 969 -8.47 16.58 18.00
N TYR A 970 -8.13 16.01 16.84
CA TYR A 970 -6.98 15.11 16.71
C TYR A 970 -5.67 15.89 16.49
N GLY A 971 -5.76 17.04 15.80
CA GLY A 971 -4.64 17.98 15.63
C GLY A 971 -4.33 18.82 16.86
N ALA A 972 -3.08 19.28 16.94
CA ALA A 972 -2.62 20.23 17.94
C ALA A 972 -3.29 21.60 17.73
N PRO A 973 -3.51 22.39 18.78
CA PRO A 973 -4.08 23.74 18.66
C PRO A 973 -3.36 24.64 17.65
N ASP A 974 -2.02 24.59 17.66
CA ASP A 974 -1.14 25.38 16.78
C ASP A 974 -1.13 24.86 15.32
N ASP A 975 -1.77 23.72 15.06
CA ASP A 975 -1.90 23.06 13.75
C ASP A 975 -3.36 23.00 13.28
N GLY A 976 -4.16 24.04 13.57
CA GLY A 976 -5.56 24.11 13.14
C GLY A 976 -6.55 23.29 13.99
N GLY A 977 -6.10 22.75 15.13
CA GLY A 977 -6.92 21.97 16.06
C GLY A 977 -7.82 22.82 16.96
N PHE A 978 -8.86 23.44 16.41
CA PHE A 978 -9.86 24.21 17.17
C PHE A 978 -11.29 24.02 16.66
N PHE A 979 -12.30 24.32 17.48
CA PHE A 979 -13.70 24.21 17.07
C PHE A 979 -14.11 25.35 16.14
N ASN A 980 -14.71 25.03 15.00
CA ASN A 980 -15.06 26.03 13.99
C ASN A 980 -16.23 25.60 13.11
N TYR A 981 -16.67 26.56 12.29
CA TYR A 981 -17.41 26.32 11.06
C TYR A 981 -16.83 27.23 9.97
N ALA A 982 -17.07 26.91 8.70
CA ALA A 982 -16.57 27.71 7.59
C ALA A 982 -17.71 28.42 6.87
N VAL A 983 -17.47 29.65 6.41
CA VAL A 983 -18.34 30.35 5.46
C VAL A 983 -17.58 30.54 4.18
N MET A 984 -18.09 29.95 3.11
CA MET A 984 -17.51 29.98 1.78
C MET A 984 -18.14 31.09 0.96
N SER A 985 -17.34 31.81 0.18
CA SER A 985 -17.76 32.93 -0.68
C SER A 985 -17.25 32.70 -2.10
N ILE A 986 -18.16 32.64 -3.07
CA ILE A 986 -17.82 32.36 -4.48
C ILE A 986 -18.11 33.60 -5.33
N ASP A 987 -17.13 33.98 -6.14
CA ASP A 987 -17.27 35.04 -7.15
C ASP A 987 -18.17 34.55 -8.31
N PRO A 988 -19.39 35.08 -8.47
CA PRO A 988 -20.29 34.66 -9.53
C PRO A 988 -19.83 35.09 -10.94
N ASP A 989 -18.95 36.08 -11.04
CA ASP A 989 -18.44 36.65 -12.29
C ASP A 989 -17.09 36.08 -12.70
N TYR A 990 -16.52 35.15 -11.90
CA TYR A 990 -15.26 34.48 -12.20
C TYR A 990 -15.24 33.89 -13.62
N GLN A 991 -14.15 34.15 -14.35
CA GLN A 991 -13.97 33.66 -15.71
C GLN A 991 -12.90 32.57 -15.72
N PRO A 992 -13.22 31.36 -16.24
CA PRO A 992 -12.26 30.26 -16.36
C PRO A 992 -10.93 30.68 -17.00
N ASP A 993 -9.80 30.29 -16.40
CA ASP A 993 -8.47 30.56 -16.94
C ASP A 993 -8.04 29.50 -17.95
N HIS A 994 -8.30 29.75 -19.22
CA HIS A 994 -7.87 28.87 -20.32
C HIS A 994 -6.36 28.96 -20.65
N ARG A 995 -5.54 29.59 -19.80
CA ARG A 995 -4.09 29.74 -20.00
C ARG A 995 -3.26 28.73 -19.23
N LEU A 996 -3.84 27.78 -18.50
CA LEU A 996 -3.09 26.77 -17.72
C LEU A 996 -1.94 26.11 -18.51
N HIS A 997 -2.16 25.86 -19.81
CA HIS A 997 -1.18 25.28 -20.74
C HIS A 997 -0.27 26.29 -21.47
N HIS A 998 -0.45 27.59 -21.21
CA HIS A 998 0.26 28.65 -21.93
C HIS A 998 1.50 29.10 -21.15
N PRO A 999 2.65 29.36 -21.79
CA PRO A 999 3.88 29.84 -21.14
C PRO A 999 3.79 31.21 -20.43
N SER A 1000 2.61 31.84 -20.43
CA SER A 1000 2.32 33.08 -19.72
C SER A 1000 1.51 32.88 -18.44
N TYR A 1001 1.12 31.65 -18.12
CA TYR A 1001 0.55 31.34 -16.80
C TYR A 1001 1.60 31.65 -15.74
N GLN A 1002 1.20 32.32 -14.65
CA GLN A 1002 2.12 32.85 -13.65
C GLN A 1002 1.96 32.23 -12.26
N GLY A 1003 1.29 31.08 -12.13
CA GLY A 1003 1.00 30.46 -10.83
C GLY A 1003 -0.31 30.98 -10.23
N LEU A 1004 -0.37 30.96 -8.90
CA LEU A 1004 -1.58 31.23 -8.11
C LEU A 1004 -2.32 32.49 -8.56
N GLU A 1005 -3.63 32.37 -8.71
CA GLU A 1005 -4.48 33.53 -8.90
C GLU A 1005 -4.49 34.39 -7.63
N LYS A 1006 -4.03 35.64 -7.76
CA LYS A 1006 -4.02 36.62 -6.65
C LYS A 1006 -5.41 36.95 -6.08
N ASN A 1007 -6.48 36.53 -6.75
CA ASN A 1007 -7.85 36.69 -6.30
C ASN A 1007 -8.58 35.40 -6.66
N PRO A 1008 -8.67 34.42 -5.75
CA PRO A 1008 -9.23 33.12 -6.05
C PRO A 1008 -10.72 33.23 -6.35
N TRP A 1009 -11.23 32.28 -7.14
CA TRP A 1009 -12.67 32.17 -7.46
C TRP A 1009 -13.55 31.89 -6.21
N ILE A 1010 -12.93 31.42 -5.13
CA ILE A 1010 -13.55 31.11 -3.85
C ILE A 1010 -12.69 31.58 -2.68
N HIS A 1011 -13.33 32.05 -1.62
CA HIS A 1011 -12.71 32.39 -0.34
C HIS A 1011 -13.36 31.60 0.80
N ALA A 1012 -12.59 31.30 1.84
CA ALA A 1012 -13.04 30.69 3.08
C ALA A 1012 -12.85 31.64 4.27
N ASP A 1013 -13.93 31.93 5.01
CA ASP A 1013 -13.91 32.57 6.32
C ASP A 1013 -14.01 31.44 7.37
N ILE A 1014 -12.88 31.10 8.00
CA ILE A 1014 -12.80 30.05 9.02
C ILE A 1014 -13.14 30.67 10.38
N ARG A 1015 -14.32 30.33 10.90
CA ARG A 1015 -14.94 31.02 12.04
C ARG A 1015 -14.79 30.18 13.31
N PRO A 1016 -13.84 30.51 14.20
CA PRO A 1016 -13.69 29.78 15.46
C PRO A 1016 -14.87 30.04 16.40
N ILE A 1017 -15.27 29.02 17.14
CA ILE A 1017 -16.34 29.08 18.15
C ILE A 1017 -15.70 29.49 19.49
N LEU A 1018 -15.82 30.77 19.86
CA LEU A 1018 -15.07 31.38 20.97
C LEU A 1018 -15.95 31.75 22.16
N GLN A 1019 -15.44 31.51 23.37
CA GLN A 1019 -16.01 32.00 24.63
C GLN A 1019 -15.35 33.30 25.11
N ASP A 1020 -14.03 33.42 24.92
CA ASP A 1020 -13.22 34.58 25.29
C ASP A 1020 -11.95 34.68 24.42
N VAL A 1021 -11.33 35.86 24.40
CA VAL A 1021 -10.00 36.08 23.78
C VAL A 1021 -9.12 36.82 24.78
N THR A 1022 -7.89 36.34 24.96
CA THR A 1022 -6.88 37.00 25.80
C THR A 1022 -5.69 37.49 24.99
N VAL A 1023 -4.94 38.44 25.54
CA VAL A 1023 -3.68 38.95 24.98
C VAL A 1023 -2.57 38.81 26.02
N ASP A 1024 -1.36 38.46 25.59
CA ASP A 1024 -0.17 38.26 26.44
C ASP A 1024 0.20 39.51 27.25
N GLN A 1025 0.15 40.68 26.61
CA GLN A 1025 0.52 41.95 27.22
C GLN A 1025 -0.23 43.15 26.62
N THR A 1026 -0.29 44.22 27.41
CA THR A 1026 -0.97 45.47 27.02
C THR A 1026 -0.07 46.70 27.06
N ILE A 1027 1.20 46.52 27.43
CA ILE A 1027 2.20 47.59 27.57
C ILE A 1027 3.40 47.23 26.70
N TYR A 1028 3.74 48.12 25.78
CA TYR A 1028 4.77 47.87 24.77
C TYR A 1028 5.87 48.95 24.79
N PRO A 1029 7.13 48.60 24.49
CA PRO A 1029 8.22 49.56 24.38
C PRO A 1029 8.05 50.53 23.18
N LEU A 1030 8.48 51.78 23.36
CA LEU A 1030 8.43 52.80 22.32
C LEU A 1030 9.50 52.58 21.22
N ASN A 1031 9.10 52.62 19.95
CA ASN A 1031 9.92 52.38 18.75
C ASN A 1031 10.50 50.97 18.62
N GLU A 1032 9.94 50.00 19.32
CA GLU A 1032 10.22 48.58 19.15
C GLU A 1032 8.99 47.91 18.53
N THR A 1033 9.24 46.98 17.62
CA THR A 1033 8.20 46.12 17.02
C THR A 1033 8.15 44.87 17.86
N VAL A 1034 6.99 44.58 18.43
CA VAL A 1034 6.77 43.46 19.35
C VAL A 1034 5.54 42.70 18.90
N GLU A 1035 5.61 41.38 18.96
CA GLU A 1035 4.51 40.48 18.68
C GLU A 1035 3.38 40.65 19.70
N VAL A 1036 2.14 40.47 19.23
CA VAL A 1036 0.92 40.49 20.04
C VAL A 1036 0.34 39.09 19.99
N GLU A 1037 0.57 38.30 21.03
CA GLU A 1037 0.06 36.93 21.10
C GLU A 1037 -1.40 36.96 21.57
N LEU A 1038 -2.32 36.58 20.68
CA LEU A 1038 -3.74 36.43 20.98
C LEU A 1038 -4.06 34.95 21.22
N THR A 1039 -4.83 34.65 22.27
CA THR A 1039 -5.26 33.28 22.58
C THR A 1039 -6.78 33.21 22.57
N GLY A 1040 -7.34 32.31 21.75
CA GLY A 1040 -8.76 31.99 21.73
C GLY A 1040 -9.12 30.93 22.77
N HIS A 1041 -10.19 31.16 23.52
CA HIS A 1041 -10.70 30.24 24.54
C HIS A 1041 -12.01 29.62 24.08
N GLN A 1042 -12.11 28.29 24.12
CA GLN A 1042 -13.28 27.52 23.69
C GLN A 1042 -13.87 26.68 24.84
N SER A 1043 -15.03 26.08 24.58
CA SER A 1043 -15.69 25.20 25.55
C SER A 1043 -14.79 24.03 25.97
N ALA A 1044 -15.01 23.50 27.18
CA ALA A 1044 -14.17 22.48 27.83
C ALA A 1044 -12.71 22.88 28.14
N GLY A 1045 -12.37 24.17 28.04
CA GLY A 1045 -11.04 24.69 28.39
C GLY A 1045 -10.00 24.46 27.30
N TRP A 1046 -10.44 24.38 26.04
CA TRP A 1046 -9.56 24.35 24.88
C TRP A 1046 -9.04 25.77 24.60
N GLU A 1047 -7.74 25.89 24.39
CA GLU A 1047 -7.05 27.14 24.10
C GLU A 1047 -6.21 26.92 22.84
N PHE A 1048 -6.20 27.92 21.95
CA PHE A 1048 -5.38 27.89 20.74
C PHE A 1048 -4.86 29.30 20.41
N PRO A 1049 -3.70 29.43 19.75
CA PRO A 1049 -3.25 30.70 19.19
C PRO A 1049 -4.31 31.21 18.22
N LEU A 1050 -4.72 32.46 18.38
CA LEU A 1050 -5.67 33.07 17.46
C LEU A 1050 -4.88 33.63 16.27
N ASP A 1051 -4.50 32.74 15.35
CA ASP A 1051 -3.76 32.99 14.11
C ASP A 1051 -4.26 32.07 12.96
N TYR A 1052 -3.59 32.12 11.80
CA TYR A 1052 -3.91 31.25 10.67
C TYR A 1052 -3.86 29.77 11.08
N PRO A 1053 -4.87 28.94 10.73
CA PRO A 1053 -5.89 29.16 9.70
C PRO A 1053 -7.21 29.79 10.20
N ALA A 1054 -7.30 30.29 11.43
CA ALA A 1054 -8.49 31.02 11.87
C ALA A 1054 -8.55 32.40 11.21
N THR A 1055 -9.71 32.78 10.65
CA THR A 1055 -9.90 34.09 10.03
C THR A 1055 -10.15 35.16 11.09
N ILE A 1056 -9.31 36.21 11.11
CA ILE A 1056 -9.35 37.26 12.14
C ILE A 1056 -9.50 38.63 11.49
N ARG A 1057 -10.35 39.50 12.04
CA ARG A 1057 -10.51 40.88 11.56
C ARG A 1057 -10.16 41.87 12.65
N TYR A 1058 -9.31 42.83 12.28
CA TYR A 1058 -8.81 43.87 13.19
C TYR A 1058 -9.41 45.23 12.86
N GLU A 1059 -9.89 45.94 13.88
CA GLU A 1059 -10.32 47.34 13.80
C GLU A 1059 -9.56 48.18 14.82
N GLY A 1060 -8.81 49.19 14.36
CA GLY A 1060 -8.07 50.09 15.24
C GLY A 1060 -8.84 51.36 15.62
N SER A 1061 -8.50 51.96 16.76
CA SER A 1061 -8.89 53.33 17.09
C SER A 1061 -8.37 54.34 16.06
N GLU A 1062 -8.94 55.56 15.99
CA GLU A 1062 -8.53 56.60 15.01
C GLU A 1062 -7.01 56.91 15.00
N ASN A 1063 -6.31 56.59 16.09
CA ASN A 1063 -4.88 56.81 16.27
C ASN A 1063 -4.03 55.52 16.21
N LEU A 1064 -4.64 54.37 15.90
CA LEU A 1064 -3.98 53.11 15.56
C LEU A 1064 -4.09 52.88 14.05
N LEU A 1065 -2.96 52.76 13.37
CA LEU A 1065 -2.95 52.34 11.98
C LEU A 1065 -2.88 50.82 11.92
N ILE A 1066 -3.89 50.19 11.33
CA ILE A 1066 -3.79 48.80 10.88
C ILE A 1066 -3.11 48.84 9.51
N SER A 1067 -1.94 48.22 9.36
CA SER A 1067 -1.16 48.26 8.11
C SER A 1067 -0.96 46.88 7.50
N GLU A 1068 -0.87 46.86 6.17
CA GLU A 1068 -0.14 45.86 5.40
C GLU A 1068 1.34 46.32 5.29
N GLU A 1069 2.25 45.39 4.99
CA GLU A 1069 3.71 45.61 4.97
C GLU A 1069 4.15 46.98 4.37
N GLY A 1070 5.11 47.66 5.01
CA GLY A 1070 5.81 48.81 4.41
C GLY A 1070 5.21 50.21 4.61
N THR A 1071 4.21 50.39 5.49
CA THR A 1071 3.56 51.70 5.68
C THR A 1071 4.42 52.69 6.50
N LYS A 1072 5.31 53.46 5.83
CA LYS A 1072 6.18 54.49 6.44
C LYS A 1072 5.73 55.93 6.17
N ASN A 1073 4.65 56.39 6.82
CA ASN A 1073 4.42 57.78 7.25
C ASN A 1073 2.95 57.99 7.62
N THR A 1074 2.64 58.00 8.91
CA THR A 1074 1.34 58.49 9.40
C THR A 1074 1.52 59.23 10.73
N ASP A 1075 0.57 60.11 11.07
CA ASP A 1075 0.51 60.80 12.36
C ASP A 1075 0.07 59.88 13.52
N ALA A 1076 -0.06 58.57 13.29
CA ALA A 1076 -0.56 57.58 14.24
C ALA A 1076 0.28 57.48 15.52
N THR A 1077 -0.34 56.99 16.60
CA THR A 1077 0.33 56.68 17.87
C THR A 1077 1.07 55.36 17.79
N ALA A 1078 0.46 54.36 17.15
CA ALA A 1078 1.03 53.03 16.92
C ALA A 1078 0.59 52.49 15.54
N VAL A 1079 1.34 51.51 15.07
CA VAL A 1079 1.04 50.72 13.87
C VAL A 1079 0.93 49.26 14.29
N PHE A 1080 -0.15 48.60 13.90
CA PHE A 1080 -0.32 47.16 14.06
C PHE A 1080 -0.18 46.51 12.67
N ASN A 1081 0.84 45.69 12.48
CA ASN A 1081 0.93 44.79 11.34
C ASN A 1081 0.05 43.58 11.64
N ARG A 1082 -0.94 43.35 10.77
CA ARG A 1082 -1.87 42.24 10.92
C ARG A 1082 -1.28 40.90 10.46
N GLU A 1083 -0.33 40.91 9.51
CA GLU A 1083 0.32 39.69 8.98
C GLU A 1083 1.19 39.06 10.08
N ASP A 1084 2.15 39.82 10.62
CA ASP A 1084 3.03 39.30 11.68
C ASP A 1084 2.43 39.40 13.10
N GLN A 1085 1.16 39.81 13.21
CA GLN A 1085 0.51 40.22 14.47
C GLN A 1085 1.39 41.11 15.38
N THR A 1086 2.16 42.05 14.80
CA THR A 1086 3.09 42.88 15.57
C THR A 1086 2.59 44.30 15.76
N ILE A 1087 2.86 44.88 16.92
CA ILE A 1087 2.59 46.29 17.21
C ILE A 1087 3.88 47.10 17.38
N THR A 1088 3.91 48.30 16.81
CA THR A 1088 4.99 49.28 16.96
C THR A 1088 4.43 50.61 17.41
N PHE A 1089 4.77 51.05 18.63
CA PHE A 1089 4.42 52.39 19.10
C PHE A 1089 5.39 53.44 18.58
N LEU A 1090 4.87 54.46 17.88
CA LEU A 1090 5.63 55.58 17.32
C LEU A 1090 5.68 56.79 18.28
N LYS A 1091 4.70 56.90 19.19
CA LYS A 1091 4.57 57.97 20.20
C LYS A 1091 4.03 57.39 21.51
N GLU A 1092 4.36 58.01 22.64
CA GLU A 1092 3.67 57.74 23.90
C GLU A 1092 2.17 57.99 23.75
N GLY A 1093 1.34 57.05 24.20
CA GLY A 1093 -0.11 57.17 24.10
C GLY A 1093 -0.82 55.85 24.34
N LYS A 1094 -2.15 55.88 24.19
CA LYS A 1094 -3.02 54.70 24.22
C LYS A 1094 -3.70 54.53 22.87
N VAL A 1095 -3.88 53.27 22.48
CA VAL A 1095 -4.60 52.85 21.29
C VAL A 1095 -5.52 51.69 21.66
N SER A 1096 -6.61 51.49 20.92
CA SER A 1096 -7.44 50.30 21.06
C SER A 1096 -7.42 49.46 19.79
N LEU A 1097 -7.36 48.15 19.97
CA LEU A 1097 -7.46 47.14 18.92
C LEU A 1097 -8.70 46.29 19.20
N THR A 1098 -9.67 46.34 18.31
CA THR A 1098 -10.83 45.47 18.32
C THR A 1098 -10.50 44.24 17.47
N VAL A 1099 -10.59 43.06 18.08
CA VAL A 1099 -10.39 41.76 17.43
C VAL A 1099 -11.77 41.13 17.19
N LYS A 1100 -12.00 40.64 15.98
CA LYS A 1100 -13.19 39.86 15.61
C LYS A 1100 -12.75 38.54 15.02
N ALA A 1101 -13.23 37.44 15.57
CA ALA A 1101 -12.96 36.10 15.06
C ALA A 1101 -14.24 35.28 15.20
N GLY A 1102 -14.71 34.72 14.08
CA GLY A 1102 -16.05 34.16 13.98
C GLY A 1102 -17.13 35.19 14.37
N ASP A 1103 -18.00 34.80 15.30
CA ASP A 1103 -19.08 35.65 15.83
C ASP A 1103 -18.67 36.43 17.09
N TYR A 1104 -17.44 36.22 17.57
CA TYR A 1104 -16.90 36.85 18.77
C TYR A 1104 -16.22 38.19 18.46
N LYS A 1105 -16.32 39.14 19.40
CA LYS A 1105 -15.72 40.48 19.28
C LYS A 1105 -15.27 41.00 20.64
N GLU A 1106 -13.99 41.36 20.76
CA GLU A 1106 -13.41 41.97 21.97
C GLU A 1106 -12.56 43.20 21.64
N THR A 1107 -12.32 44.10 22.59
CA THR A 1107 -11.51 45.31 22.38
C THR A 1107 -10.45 45.47 23.46
N PHE A 1108 -9.19 45.38 23.05
CA PHE A 1108 -8.02 45.54 23.90
C PHE A 1108 -7.50 46.98 23.86
N GLU A 1109 -7.01 47.46 25.00
CA GLU A 1109 -6.36 48.77 25.13
C GLU A 1109 -4.86 48.58 25.32
N PHE A 1110 -4.07 49.11 24.39
CA PHE A 1110 -2.62 49.04 24.43
C PHE A 1110 -2.01 50.42 24.74
N ALA A 1111 -0.86 50.42 25.42
CA ALA A 1111 -0.13 51.64 25.75
C ALA A 1111 1.37 51.46 25.56
N ALA A 1112 2.10 52.56 25.35
CA ALA A 1112 3.55 52.57 25.42
C ALA A 1112 4.06 53.11 26.76
N GLU A 1113 5.11 52.47 27.31
CA GLU A 1113 5.92 52.95 28.45
C GLU A 1113 7.41 53.14 28.10
#